data_AF-A0A139SJI4-F1
#
_entry.id   AF-A0A139SJI4-F1
#
_cell.length_a   1.000
_cell.length_b   1.000
_cell.length_c   1.000
_cell.angle_alpha   90.00
_cell.angle_beta   90.00
_cell.angle_gamma   90.00
#
_symmetry.space_group_name_H-M   'P 1'
#
loop_
_entity.id
_entity.type
_entity.pdbx_description
1 polymer ?
#
loop_
_entity_poly.entity_id
_entity_poly.type
_entity_poly.pdbx_seq_one_letter_code
_entity_poly.pdbx_strand_id
1 'polypeptide(L)'
;MFPEQMTVYVGLIGIAGLSLLIWNFITRSLARKPIPLPALCTIWTLAFISFGGLVGLFALISDFYMIRAIQRYATIISTISFLYFALGLSRWSRDWHNIPKIALISAIGIGGLADQAWPHFKKWQGSAESMTRQLEEDATLVTKLETELPAKSMLFMLPIVPFPEGPQQLYGMQDYELFRPFLHSKTLRYSYGSHKGRPTTEWQKHTAYLPANKMVTELESYGFRGILINRHGYEDNANSLLEELASAGHKPTIEQGDEWVFIPLNPSPTPKLPHLPYSFPDKWFSSEGTPDNWWRWTSTSKNNIIHLYTRESGRHHLTFDISAVSARNIYLTLDGKPLDTINLSTSNLHRAISLILDLPKGKNILTLSTDQPPTIPIGDNRALSLCVANLNLVPIGSLSLNFGQNWFPREGTADNWWRWTGTITGSELSIYSKEAGKYQLTASLGVISPRQVYFMREGELIQKVEFQHQGEQAISFTLKLKQGDNTILLSTDQMGLSPVGDPRHLAFYIKNAQIAALPPQVVSFDNNWFPKERGGDNWWHWTGKRTGSKVSIDNHGEEGTYELFALVGAINQRKVDVMVNGELAAILEFDQAGEQELSIPLRLKQGNNSLILSTDQDPIQPDTRDTRELAFYIKNLTIKSTVDNEKQ
;
A
#
# COMPACT_ATOMS: atom_id res chain seq x y z
N MET A 1 17.92 -30.14 6.80
CA MET A 1 19.14 -29.30 6.64
C MET A 1 20.32 -30.15 7.07
N PHE A 2 20.89 -30.93 6.14
CA PHE A 2 22.13 -31.64 6.42
C PHE A 2 23.27 -30.62 6.48
N PRO A 3 24.26 -30.78 7.37
CA PRO A 3 25.48 -29.97 7.29
C PRO A 3 26.07 -30.15 5.89
N GLU A 4 26.43 -29.07 5.21
CA GLU A 4 27.15 -29.11 3.95
C GLU A 4 28.28 -30.16 4.06
N GLN A 5 28.18 -31.26 3.33
CA GLN A 5 29.19 -32.33 3.34
C GLN A 5 30.38 -31.96 2.45
N MET A 6 30.85 -30.72 2.53
CA MET A 6 32.07 -30.31 1.87
C MET A 6 33.24 -30.65 2.80
N THR A 7 34.00 -31.68 2.44
CA THR A 7 35.28 -31.97 3.11
C THR A 7 36.19 -30.76 3.00
N VAL A 8 36.58 -30.18 4.14
CA VAL A 8 37.49 -29.03 4.15
C VAL A 8 38.89 -29.50 3.80
N TYR A 9 39.36 -29.14 2.59
CA TYR A 9 40.72 -29.41 2.16
C TYR A 9 41.69 -28.46 2.88
N VAL A 10 42.55 -29.01 3.75
CA VAL A 10 43.52 -28.23 4.55
C VAL A 10 44.84 -27.92 3.81
N GLY A 11 44.98 -28.36 2.56
CA GLY A 11 46.18 -28.18 1.74
C GLY A 11 47.28 -29.19 1.99
N LEU A 12 48.17 -29.39 1.01
CA LEU A 12 49.29 -30.34 1.11
C LEU A 12 50.24 -30.01 2.27
N ILE A 13 50.51 -28.72 2.49
CA ILE A 13 51.36 -28.27 3.61
C ILE A 13 50.65 -28.53 4.95
N GLY A 14 49.33 -28.29 5.02
CA GLY A 14 48.53 -28.61 6.20
C GLY A 14 48.53 -30.11 6.48
N ILE A 15 48.37 -30.93 5.45
CA ILE A 15 48.45 -32.41 5.54
C ILE A 15 49.83 -32.85 6.02
N ALA A 16 50.91 -32.25 5.51
CA ALA A 16 52.26 -32.55 5.95
C ALA A 16 52.46 -32.20 7.43
N GLY A 17 51.98 -31.03 7.86
CA GLY A 17 52.00 -30.59 9.25
C GLY A 17 51.21 -31.51 10.19
N LEU A 18 50.00 -31.88 9.80
CA LEU A 18 49.15 -32.81 10.54
C LEU A 18 49.78 -34.21 10.60
N SER A 19 50.36 -34.70 9.50
CA SER A 19 51.05 -36.00 9.47
C SER A 19 52.26 -36.02 10.39
N LEU A 20 53.08 -34.96 10.42
CA LEU A 20 54.18 -34.82 11.36
C LEU A 20 53.70 -34.77 12.81
N LEU A 21 52.57 -34.11 13.06
CA LEU A 21 51.96 -34.04 14.38
C LEU A 21 51.45 -35.41 14.84
N ILE A 22 50.77 -36.15 13.96
CA ILE A 22 50.30 -37.53 14.20
C ILE A 22 51.48 -38.46 14.45
N TRP A 23 52.54 -38.37 13.64
CA TRP A 23 53.75 -39.16 13.84
C TRP A 23 54.39 -38.90 15.22
N ASN A 24 54.55 -37.63 15.61
CA ASN A 24 55.09 -37.27 16.92
C ASN A 24 54.16 -37.71 18.06
N PHE A 25 52.84 -37.63 17.86
CA PHE A 25 51.86 -38.14 18.80
C PHE A 25 52.01 -39.65 19.03
N ILE A 26 52.06 -40.45 17.95
CA ILE A 26 52.19 -41.91 18.03
C ILE A 26 53.52 -42.30 18.68
N THR A 27 54.64 -41.74 18.19
CA THR A 27 55.98 -42.08 18.71
C THR A 27 56.14 -41.72 20.18
N ARG A 28 55.64 -40.56 20.63
CA ARG A 28 55.66 -40.19 22.05
C ARG A 28 54.72 -41.05 22.90
N SER A 29 53.56 -41.42 22.38
CA SER A 29 52.61 -42.30 23.08
C SER A 29 53.19 -43.71 23.26
N LEU A 30 53.80 -44.28 22.22
CA LEU A 30 54.51 -45.57 22.30
C LEU A 30 55.69 -45.51 23.27
N ALA A 31 56.41 -44.39 23.31
CA ALA A 31 57.50 -44.15 24.27
C ALA A 31 57.02 -43.75 25.67
N ARG A 32 55.70 -43.77 25.95
CA ARG A 32 55.08 -43.34 27.22
C ARG A 32 55.48 -41.93 27.69
N LYS A 33 55.73 -41.03 26.74
CA LYS A 33 56.02 -39.61 26.98
C LYS A 33 54.73 -38.77 26.94
N PRO A 34 54.71 -37.58 27.58
CA PRO A 34 53.55 -36.69 27.54
C PRO A 34 53.15 -36.35 26.11
N ILE A 35 51.84 -36.37 25.84
CA ILE A 35 51.23 -36.01 24.56
C ILE A 35 51.57 -34.55 24.22
N PRO A 36 51.94 -34.22 22.97
CA PRO A 36 52.14 -32.83 22.56
C PRO A 36 50.86 -32.00 22.71
N LEU A 37 50.97 -30.80 23.30
CA LEU A 37 49.84 -29.86 23.42
C LEU A 37 49.12 -29.59 22.08
N PRO A 38 49.81 -29.40 20.93
CA PRO A 38 49.14 -29.25 19.64
C PRO A 38 48.25 -30.44 19.27
N ALA A 39 48.66 -31.67 19.62
CA ALA A 39 47.85 -32.87 19.37
C ALA A 39 46.59 -32.89 20.25
N LEU A 40 46.69 -32.49 21.53
CA LEU A 40 45.54 -32.35 22.42
C LEU A 40 44.55 -31.30 21.91
N CYS A 41 45.05 -30.15 21.44
CA CYS A 41 44.20 -29.10 20.86
C CYS A 41 43.48 -29.60 19.59
N THR A 42 44.16 -30.34 18.72
CA THR A 42 43.54 -30.95 17.53
C THR A 42 42.49 -31.99 17.92
N ILE A 43 42.77 -32.88 18.87
CA ILE A 43 41.82 -33.89 19.36
C ILE A 43 40.59 -33.22 19.98
N TRP A 44 40.79 -32.20 20.83
CA TRP A 44 39.70 -31.43 21.41
C TRP A 44 38.82 -30.78 20.33
N THR A 45 39.46 -30.16 19.34
CA THR A 45 38.76 -29.51 18.23
C THR A 45 37.94 -30.53 17.44
N LEU A 46 38.52 -31.69 17.12
CA LEU A 46 37.81 -32.79 16.47
C LEU A 46 36.61 -33.26 17.31
N ALA A 47 36.82 -33.56 18.59
CA ALA A 47 35.75 -34.00 19.50
C ALA A 47 34.61 -32.96 19.62
N PHE A 48 34.95 -31.67 19.53
CA PHE A 48 33.98 -30.59 19.55
C PHE A 48 33.16 -30.51 18.25
N ILE A 49 33.81 -30.67 17.08
CA ILE A 49 33.21 -30.39 15.76
C ILE A 49 32.69 -31.62 15.02
N SER A 50 33.09 -32.83 15.45
CA SER A 50 32.68 -34.09 14.81
C SER A 50 31.17 -34.26 14.82
N PHE A 51 30.66 -35.01 13.83
CA PHE A 51 29.26 -35.42 13.79
C PHE A 51 28.92 -36.24 15.05
N GLY A 52 27.94 -35.79 15.84
CA GLY A 52 27.64 -36.39 17.16
C GLY A 52 28.66 -36.05 18.26
N GLY A 53 29.58 -35.11 18.02
CA GLY A 53 30.51 -34.58 19.02
C GLY A 53 29.83 -33.70 20.06
N LEU A 54 30.63 -32.98 20.85
CA LEU A 54 30.12 -32.22 22.01
C LEU A 54 29.03 -31.19 21.65
N VAL A 55 29.14 -30.53 20.49
CA VAL A 55 28.10 -29.59 20.03
C VAL A 55 26.81 -30.30 19.62
N GLY A 56 26.91 -31.48 18.99
CA GLY A 56 25.74 -32.28 18.64
C GLY A 56 25.00 -32.78 19.88
N LEU A 57 25.74 -33.23 20.90
CA LEU A 57 25.18 -33.62 22.20
C LEU A 57 24.52 -32.44 22.91
N PHE A 58 25.17 -31.28 22.92
CA PHE A 58 24.60 -30.06 23.49
C PHE A 58 23.29 -29.67 22.80
N ALA A 59 23.27 -29.63 21.46
CA ALA A 59 22.08 -29.29 20.68
C ALA A 59 20.91 -30.25 20.96
N LEU A 60 21.19 -31.54 21.16
CA LEU A 60 20.18 -32.55 21.50
C LEU A 60 19.61 -32.37 22.91
N ILE A 61 20.44 -31.98 23.88
CA ILE A 61 20.01 -31.79 25.28
C ILE A 61 19.27 -30.47 25.46
N SER A 62 19.72 -29.39 24.80
CA SER A 62 19.22 -28.04 25.02
C SER A 62 18.15 -27.60 24.02
N ASP A 63 17.75 -28.46 23.08
CA ASP A 63 16.84 -28.14 21.96
C ASP A 63 17.29 -26.91 21.14
N PHE A 64 18.60 -26.61 21.18
CA PHE A 64 19.17 -25.40 20.59
C PHE A 64 19.97 -25.76 19.33
N TYR A 65 19.29 -25.78 18.19
CA TYR A 65 19.87 -26.18 16.91
C TYR A 65 20.47 -25.03 16.09
N MET A 66 20.58 -23.82 16.65
CA MET A 66 20.99 -22.62 15.91
C MET A 66 22.52 -22.41 15.78
N ILE A 67 23.36 -23.32 16.26
CA ILE A 67 24.81 -23.20 16.12
C ILE A 67 25.22 -23.56 14.68
N ARG A 68 25.16 -22.57 13.79
CA ARG A 68 25.62 -22.69 12.40
C ARG A 68 27.14 -22.60 12.29
N ALA A 69 27.68 -23.11 11.18
CA ALA A 69 29.09 -22.95 10.78
C ALA A 69 30.16 -23.65 11.67
N ILE A 70 29.80 -24.70 12.42
CA ILE A 70 30.74 -25.51 13.23
C ILE A 70 31.87 -26.12 12.38
N GLN A 71 31.63 -26.38 11.09
CA GLN A 71 32.67 -26.89 10.20
C GLN A 71 33.79 -25.87 9.92
N ARG A 72 33.58 -24.56 10.16
CA ARG A 72 34.64 -23.53 10.02
C ARG A 72 35.76 -23.69 11.05
N TYR A 73 35.55 -24.50 12.09
CA TYR A 73 36.60 -24.85 13.05
C TYR A 73 37.69 -25.75 12.44
N ALA A 74 37.48 -26.30 11.24
CA ALA A 74 38.57 -26.90 10.45
C ALA A 74 39.74 -25.92 10.23
N THR A 75 39.48 -24.60 10.18
CA THR A 75 40.51 -23.57 10.12
C THR A 75 41.46 -23.61 11.31
N ILE A 76 40.96 -23.96 12.52
CA ILE A 76 41.80 -24.10 13.72
C ILE A 76 42.76 -25.28 13.55
N ILE A 77 42.28 -26.41 13.03
CA ILE A 77 43.11 -27.58 12.75
C ILE A 77 44.18 -27.24 11.71
N SER A 78 43.81 -26.49 10.66
CA SER A 78 44.75 -25.99 9.66
C SER A 78 45.81 -25.10 10.29
N THR A 79 45.44 -24.14 11.15
CA THR A 79 46.37 -23.26 11.86
C THR A 79 47.37 -24.05 12.70
N ILE A 80 46.89 -25.02 13.49
CA ILE A 80 47.75 -25.89 14.30
C ILE A 80 48.73 -26.66 13.41
N SER A 81 48.23 -27.22 12.30
CA SER A 81 49.03 -28.01 11.36
C SER A 81 50.12 -27.18 10.68
N PHE A 82 49.78 -25.98 10.18
CA PHE A 82 50.74 -25.06 9.56
C PHE A 82 51.82 -24.60 10.56
N LEU A 83 51.41 -24.22 11.77
CA LEU A 83 52.36 -23.81 12.81
C LEU A 83 53.30 -24.96 13.16
N TYR A 84 52.76 -26.16 13.33
CA TYR A 84 53.56 -27.34 13.66
C TYR A 84 54.55 -27.69 12.54
N PHE A 85 54.11 -27.62 11.28
CA PHE A 85 54.96 -27.78 10.10
C PHE A 85 56.08 -26.74 10.08
N ALA A 86 55.74 -25.44 10.24
CA ALA A 86 56.71 -24.34 10.21
C ALA A 86 57.75 -24.46 11.33
N LEU A 87 57.34 -24.85 12.55
CA LEU A 87 58.25 -25.08 13.67
C LEU A 87 59.16 -26.28 13.44
N GLY A 88 58.64 -27.37 12.87
CA GLY A 88 59.43 -28.53 12.48
C GLY A 88 60.48 -28.18 11.41
N LEU A 89 60.06 -27.45 10.38
CA LEU A 89 60.91 -26.96 9.31
C LEU A 89 61.98 -25.99 9.82
N SER A 90 61.61 -25.07 10.72
CA SER A 90 62.53 -24.12 11.34
C SER A 90 63.61 -24.82 12.17
N ARG A 91 63.24 -25.87 12.91
CA ARG A 91 64.19 -26.71 13.64
C ARG A 91 65.13 -27.47 12.71
N TRP A 92 64.59 -28.07 11.65
CA TRP A 92 65.36 -28.85 10.69
C TRP A 92 66.35 -28.00 9.89
N SER A 93 65.95 -26.78 9.52
CA SER A 93 66.76 -25.85 8.74
C SER A 93 67.61 -24.89 9.60
N ARG A 94 67.69 -25.10 10.92
CA ARG A 94 68.34 -24.17 11.86
C ARG A 94 69.78 -23.83 11.46
N ASP A 95 70.55 -24.86 11.10
CA ASP A 95 71.99 -24.74 10.85
C ASP A 95 72.35 -24.58 9.36
N TRP A 96 71.36 -24.45 8.49
CA TRP A 96 71.63 -24.25 7.06
C TRP A 96 72.17 -22.84 6.79
N HIS A 97 72.84 -22.66 5.66
CA HIS A 97 73.19 -21.33 5.13
C HIS A 97 71.93 -20.60 4.62
N ASN A 98 71.97 -19.27 4.50
CA ASN A 98 70.77 -18.47 4.17
C ASN A 98 70.15 -18.80 2.80
N ILE A 99 70.99 -19.08 1.79
CA ILE A 99 70.54 -19.36 0.41
C ILE A 99 69.59 -20.58 0.33
N PRO A 100 69.96 -21.79 0.80
CA PRO A 100 69.07 -22.94 0.75
C PRO A 100 67.81 -22.78 1.62
N LYS A 101 67.87 -22.01 2.72
CA LYS A 101 66.67 -21.67 3.50
C LYS A 101 65.68 -20.82 2.71
N ILE A 102 66.18 -19.76 2.06
CA ILE A 102 65.35 -18.88 1.23
C ILE A 102 64.74 -19.70 0.08
N ALA A 103 65.55 -20.51 -0.61
CA ALA A 103 65.06 -21.36 -1.70
C ALA A 103 63.95 -22.33 -1.24
N LEU A 104 64.12 -22.96 -0.07
CA LEU A 104 63.12 -23.85 0.52
C LEU A 104 61.82 -23.12 0.89
N ILE A 105 61.93 -21.95 1.53
CA ILE A 105 60.77 -21.12 1.90
C ILE A 105 60.04 -20.65 0.64
N SER A 106 60.76 -20.19 -0.38
CA SER A 106 60.19 -19.80 -1.66
C SER A 106 59.50 -20.97 -2.36
N ALA A 107 60.12 -22.16 -2.37
CA ALA A 107 59.52 -23.37 -2.95
C ALA A 107 58.23 -23.79 -2.22
N ILE A 108 58.22 -23.75 -0.88
CA ILE A 108 57.03 -24.04 -0.07
C ILE A 108 55.96 -22.96 -0.28
N GLY A 109 56.34 -21.69 -0.35
CA GLY A 109 55.43 -20.58 -0.61
C GLY A 109 54.76 -20.70 -1.97
N ILE A 110 55.54 -20.91 -3.03
CA ILE A 110 55.03 -21.11 -4.40
C ILE A 110 54.19 -22.38 -4.48
N GLY A 111 54.65 -23.49 -3.91
CA GLY A 111 53.92 -24.76 -3.90
C GLY A 111 52.61 -24.68 -3.12
N GLY A 112 52.60 -23.99 -1.98
CA GLY A 112 51.40 -23.73 -1.19
C GLY A 112 50.41 -22.82 -1.92
N LEU A 113 50.90 -21.77 -2.59
CA LEU A 113 50.06 -20.93 -3.45
C LEU A 113 49.47 -21.73 -4.61
N ALA A 114 50.27 -22.57 -5.27
CA ALA A 114 49.79 -23.42 -6.36
C ALA A 114 48.74 -24.42 -5.88
N ASP A 115 48.97 -25.09 -4.75
CA ASP A 115 48.03 -26.05 -4.15
C ASP A 115 46.68 -25.41 -3.79
N GLN A 116 46.71 -24.22 -3.20
CA GLN A 116 45.49 -23.54 -2.76
C GLN A 116 44.78 -22.81 -3.92
N ALA A 117 45.53 -22.23 -4.85
CA ALA A 117 44.98 -21.44 -5.95
C ALA A 117 44.52 -22.31 -7.13
N TRP A 118 45.22 -23.40 -7.47
CA TRP A 118 44.95 -24.17 -8.70
C TRP A 118 43.56 -24.82 -8.76
N PRO A 119 43.04 -25.47 -7.69
CA PRO A 119 41.70 -26.04 -7.70
C PRO A 119 40.60 -24.97 -7.84
N HIS A 120 40.81 -23.81 -7.21
CA HIS A 120 39.89 -22.67 -7.31
C HIS A 120 39.98 -22.00 -8.68
N PHE A 121 41.18 -21.85 -9.24
CA PHE A 121 41.42 -21.32 -10.59
C PHE A 121 40.76 -22.19 -11.66
N LYS A 122 40.90 -23.53 -11.59
CA LYS A 122 40.29 -24.45 -12.56
C LYS A 122 38.75 -24.43 -12.49
N LYS A 123 38.17 -24.37 -11.29
CA LYS A 123 36.72 -24.20 -11.10
C LYS A 123 36.25 -22.85 -11.64
N TRP A 124 36.98 -21.79 -11.33
CA TRP A 124 36.67 -20.43 -11.77
C TRP A 124 36.76 -20.28 -13.29
N GLN A 125 37.75 -20.87 -13.95
CA GLN A 125 37.95 -20.78 -15.39
C GLN A 125 36.76 -21.35 -16.20
N GLY A 126 36.11 -22.40 -15.70
CA GLY A 126 34.92 -22.99 -16.34
C GLY A 126 33.64 -22.13 -16.25
N SER A 127 33.59 -21.20 -15.29
CA SER A 127 32.46 -20.27 -15.08
C SER A 127 32.81 -18.81 -15.36
N ALA A 128 34.08 -18.50 -15.61
CA ALA A 128 34.57 -17.14 -15.74
C ALA A 128 33.98 -16.46 -16.98
N GLU A 129 33.88 -17.18 -18.09
CA GLU A 129 33.32 -16.60 -19.33
C GLU A 129 31.84 -16.26 -19.19
N SER A 130 31.03 -17.16 -18.60
CA SER A 130 29.61 -16.89 -18.33
C SER A 130 29.41 -15.75 -17.32
N MET A 131 30.26 -15.67 -16.30
CA MET A 131 30.20 -14.61 -15.28
C MET A 131 30.61 -13.26 -15.88
N THR A 132 31.69 -13.21 -16.66
CA THR A 132 32.12 -11.99 -17.35
C THR A 132 31.02 -11.49 -18.28
N ARG A 133 30.40 -12.39 -19.05
CA ARG A 133 29.26 -12.03 -19.90
C ARG A 133 28.10 -11.44 -19.10
N GLN A 134 27.71 -12.07 -17.97
CA GLN A 134 26.68 -11.52 -17.08
C GLN A 134 27.00 -10.10 -16.62
N LEU A 135 28.24 -9.86 -16.18
CA LEU A 135 28.70 -8.56 -15.69
C LEU A 135 28.71 -7.49 -16.79
N GLU A 136 29.08 -7.87 -18.02
CA GLU A 136 29.07 -6.98 -19.18
C GLU A 136 27.64 -6.64 -19.61
N GLU A 137 26.73 -7.62 -19.60
CA GLU A 137 25.32 -7.40 -19.93
C GLU A 137 24.65 -6.50 -18.87
N ASP A 138 24.91 -6.71 -17.58
CA ASP A 138 24.42 -5.85 -16.49
C ASP A 138 24.96 -4.42 -16.60
N ALA A 139 26.25 -4.27 -16.87
CA ALA A 139 26.87 -2.96 -17.08
C ALA A 139 26.22 -2.23 -18.25
N THR A 140 25.91 -2.95 -19.32
CA THR A 140 25.23 -2.41 -20.51
C THR A 140 23.81 -1.97 -20.18
N LEU A 141 23.03 -2.80 -19.47
CA LEU A 141 21.68 -2.44 -19.01
C LEU A 141 21.72 -1.16 -18.16
N VAL A 142 22.58 -1.13 -17.14
CA VAL A 142 22.63 0.00 -16.20
C VAL A 142 23.11 1.28 -16.87
N THR A 143 24.08 1.19 -17.78
CA THR A 143 24.53 2.34 -18.57
C THR A 143 23.41 2.89 -19.44
N LYS A 144 22.60 2.02 -20.05
CA LYS A 144 21.44 2.43 -20.84
C LYS A 144 20.38 3.12 -19.98
N LEU A 145 20.07 2.55 -18.81
CA LEU A 145 19.15 3.16 -17.84
C LEU A 145 19.64 4.54 -17.37
N GLU A 146 20.92 4.69 -17.05
CA GLU A 146 21.50 5.98 -16.62
C GLU A 146 21.56 7.03 -17.73
N THR A 147 21.55 6.59 -19.00
CA THR A 147 21.49 7.50 -20.16
C THR A 147 20.06 8.00 -20.40
N GLU A 148 19.05 7.15 -20.22
CA GLU A 148 17.65 7.49 -20.47
C GLU A 148 16.98 8.22 -19.29
N LEU A 149 17.48 8.03 -18.06
CA LEU A 149 16.83 8.51 -16.85
C LEU A 149 17.61 9.66 -16.18
N PRO A 150 16.91 10.66 -15.63
CA PRO A 150 17.55 11.68 -14.79
C PRO A 150 18.28 11.06 -13.59
N ALA A 151 19.38 11.69 -13.16
CA ALA A 151 20.08 11.28 -11.95
C ALA A 151 19.13 11.22 -10.73
N LYS A 152 19.36 10.25 -9.83
CA LYS A 152 18.54 9.96 -8.64
C LYS A 152 17.13 9.43 -8.93
N SER A 153 16.83 9.05 -10.18
CA SER A 153 15.59 8.35 -10.51
C SER A 153 15.42 7.08 -9.67
N MET A 154 14.21 6.86 -9.16
CA MET A 154 13.87 5.70 -8.36
C MET A 154 13.24 4.60 -9.23
N LEU A 155 13.77 3.39 -9.13
CA LEU A 155 13.31 2.20 -9.84
C LEU A 155 12.71 1.20 -8.86
N PHE A 156 11.48 0.76 -9.14
CA PHE A 156 10.81 -0.27 -8.36
C PHE A 156 11.17 -1.64 -8.94
N MET A 157 11.83 -2.48 -8.14
CA MET A 157 12.30 -3.80 -8.57
C MET A 157 11.26 -4.88 -8.30
N LEU A 158 11.07 -5.77 -9.27
CA LEU A 158 10.18 -6.93 -9.19
C LEU A 158 10.92 -8.22 -9.61
N PRO A 159 10.63 -9.37 -8.98
CA PRO A 159 9.66 -9.58 -7.89
C PRO A 159 10.13 -9.05 -6.53
N ILE A 160 9.21 -8.92 -5.57
CA ILE A 160 9.56 -8.54 -4.19
C ILE A 160 10.08 -9.77 -3.42
N VAL A 161 11.38 -9.80 -3.15
CA VAL A 161 12.01 -10.86 -2.35
C VAL A 161 12.52 -10.34 -0.99
N PRO A 162 12.42 -11.14 0.08
CA PRO A 162 12.87 -10.73 1.41
C PRO A 162 14.40 -10.67 1.47
N PHE A 163 14.93 -9.68 2.18
CA PHE A 163 16.37 -9.51 2.42
C PHE A 163 16.64 -9.35 3.92
N PRO A 164 17.74 -9.84 4.51
CA PRO A 164 18.69 -10.78 3.93
C PRO A 164 18.12 -12.20 3.90
N GLU A 165 18.82 -13.10 3.20
CA GLU A 165 18.52 -14.52 3.07
C GLU A 165 17.12 -14.73 2.50
N GLY A 166 17.00 -14.45 1.20
CA GLY A 166 15.82 -14.78 0.41
C GLY A 166 15.67 -16.29 0.23
N PRO A 167 14.65 -16.74 -0.52
CA PRO A 167 14.67 -18.11 -1.03
C PRO A 167 15.98 -18.35 -1.80
N GLN A 168 16.63 -19.50 -1.59
CA GLN A 168 17.89 -19.83 -2.28
C GLN A 168 17.75 -19.72 -3.80
N GLN A 169 16.58 -20.12 -4.30
CA GLN A 169 16.17 -19.97 -5.69
C GLN A 169 14.66 -19.69 -5.73
N LEU A 170 14.26 -18.69 -6.49
CA LEU A 170 12.87 -18.35 -6.80
C LEU A 170 12.67 -18.55 -8.30
N TYR A 171 12.07 -19.67 -8.69
CA TYR A 171 11.99 -20.14 -10.08
C TYR A 171 13.37 -20.19 -10.75
N GLY A 172 13.69 -19.29 -11.67
CA GLY A 172 15.00 -19.19 -12.30
C GLY A 172 15.99 -18.27 -11.59
N MET A 173 15.51 -17.37 -10.72
CA MET A 173 16.31 -16.33 -10.07
C MET A 173 16.98 -16.83 -8.79
N GLN A 174 18.29 -16.65 -8.65
CA GLN A 174 19.03 -16.98 -7.41
C GLN A 174 18.89 -15.87 -6.35
N ASP A 175 19.22 -16.21 -5.09
CA ASP A 175 19.29 -15.22 -4.01
C ASP A 175 20.26 -14.08 -4.37
N TYR A 176 19.92 -12.87 -3.97
CA TYR A 176 20.68 -11.63 -4.21
C TYR A 176 20.86 -11.16 -5.67
N GLU A 177 20.26 -11.79 -6.68
CA GLU A 177 20.38 -11.31 -8.08
C GLU A 177 19.87 -9.88 -8.28
N LEU A 178 18.85 -9.45 -7.52
CA LEU A 178 18.36 -8.07 -7.55
C LEU A 178 19.38 -7.03 -7.01
N PHE A 179 20.52 -7.44 -6.44
CA PHE A 179 21.62 -6.51 -6.14
C PHE A 179 22.53 -6.23 -7.34
N ARG A 180 22.49 -7.02 -8.42
CA ARG A 180 23.40 -6.87 -9.57
C ARG A 180 23.38 -5.45 -10.16
N PRO A 181 22.23 -4.76 -10.35
CA PRO A 181 22.22 -3.38 -10.84
C PRO A 181 22.96 -2.38 -9.93
N PHE A 182 23.01 -2.62 -8.62
CA PHE A 182 23.70 -1.74 -7.67
C PHE A 182 25.23 -1.76 -7.86
N LEU A 183 25.79 -2.83 -8.43
CA LEU A 183 27.23 -2.95 -8.65
C LEU A 183 27.73 -2.02 -9.76
N HIS A 184 26.85 -1.68 -10.72
CA HIS A 184 27.20 -0.86 -11.88
C HIS A 184 26.65 0.57 -11.77
N SER A 185 25.59 0.78 -10.99
CA SER A 185 24.91 2.07 -10.94
C SER A 185 25.63 3.09 -10.07
N LYS A 186 25.67 4.33 -10.54
CA LYS A 186 26.26 5.48 -9.86
C LYS A 186 25.22 6.49 -9.40
N THR A 187 24.08 6.55 -10.10
CA THR A 187 23.10 7.64 -9.91
C THR A 187 21.70 7.18 -9.60
N LEU A 188 21.31 5.96 -9.97
CA LEU A 188 19.94 5.46 -9.81
C LEU A 188 19.72 4.93 -8.38
N ARG A 189 18.45 4.84 -8.00
CA ARG A 189 18.00 4.31 -6.70
C ARG A 189 17.06 3.15 -6.96
N TYR A 190 17.22 2.06 -6.21
CA TYR A 190 16.45 0.84 -6.40
C TYR A 190 15.68 0.48 -5.12
N SER A 191 14.51 -0.15 -5.24
CA SER A 191 13.67 -0.49 -4.09
C SER A 191 14.10 -1.75 -3.32
N TYR A 192 14.96 -2.60 -3.90
CA TYR A 192 15.42 -3.85 -3.30
C TYR A 192 16.41 -3.64 -2.14
N GLY A 193 16.56 -4.66 -1.27
CA GLY A 193 17.51 -4.66 -0.16
C GLY A 193 16.93 -4.22 1.19
N SER A 194 15.60 -4.26 1.35
CA SER A 194 14.96 -3.87 2.61
C SER A 194 14.91 -5.02 3.61
N HIS A 195 15.27 -4.77 4.86
CA HIS A 195 15.34 -5.81 5.89
C HIS A 195 13.95 -6.43 6.18
N LYS A 196 13.85 -7.75 6.02
CA LYS A 196 12.69 -8.57 6.34
C LYS A 196 12.35 -8.43 7.82
N GLY A 197 11.06 -8.46 8.12
CA GLY A 197 10.54 -8.22 9.46
C GLY A 197 10.38 -6.74 9.84
N ARG A 198 10.80 -5.78 8.99
CA ARG A 198 10.49 -4.37 9.20
C ARG A 198 9.09 -4.03 8.65
N PRO A 199 8.16 -3.54 9.47
CA PRO A 199 6.83 -3.12 9.02
C PRO A 199 6.83 -2.13 7.85
N THR A 200 7.85 -1.27 7.78
CA THR A 200 8.02 -0.25 6.74
C THR A 200 8.31 -0.81 5.35
N THR A 201 8.43 -2.13 5.18
CA THR A 201 8.76 -2.79 3.90
C THR A 201 7.58 -3.54 3.31
N GLU A 202 6.51 -3.72 4.10
CA GLU A 202 5.30 -4.41 3.65
C GLU A 202 4.59 -3.66 2.51
N TRP A 203 4.81 -2.34 2.36
CA TRP A 203 4.16 -1.55 1.32
C TRP A 203 4.58 -2.05 -0.05
N GLN A 204 5.84 -2.47 -0.21
CA GLN A 204 6.35 -2.99 -1.48
C GLN A 204 5.58 -4.24 -1.90
N LYS A 205 5.34 -5.14 -0.94
CA LYS A 205 4.54 -6.35 -1.18
C LYS A 205 3.12 -5.97 -1.57
N HIS A 206 2.49 -5.09 -0.79
CA HIS A 206 1.12 -4.64 -1.08
C HIS A 206 1.01 -4.05 -2.48
N THR A 207 1.87 -3.09 -2.83
CA THR A 207 1.90 -2.46 -4.15
C THR A 207 2.17 -3.47 -5.26
N ALA A 208 3.07 -4.44 -5.06
CA ALA A 208 3.36 -5.49 -6.03
C ALA A 208 2.22 -6.50 -6.23
N TYR A 209 1.30 -6.61 -5.26
CA TYR A 209 0.10 -7.42 -5.44
C TYR A 209 -0.99 -6.68 -6.24
N LEU A 210 -1.05 -5.35 -6.22
CA LEU A 210 -2.11 -4.61 -6.90
C LEU A 210 -2.19 -4.91 -8.41
N PRO A 211 -3.39 -4.84 -9.02
CA PRO A 211 -3.54 -4.84 -10.47
C PRO A 211 -2.65 -3.77 -11.12
N ALA A 212 -2.13 -4.05 -12.31
CA ALA A 212 -1.06 -3.28 -12.94
C ALA A 212 -1.32 -1.76 -12.97
N ASN A 213 -2.53 -1.34 -13.34
CA ASN A 213 -2.91 0.08 -13.38
C ASN A 213 -2.86 0.74 -11.98
N LYS A 214 -3.36 0.05 -10.95
CA LYS A 214 -3.32 0.54 -9.56
C LYS A 214 -1.89 0.57 -9.01
N MET A 215 -1.10 -0.48 -9.29
CA MET A 215 0.32 -0.54 -8.92
C MET A 215 1.08 0.65 -9.53
N VAL A 216 0.91 0.90 -10.83
CA VAL A 216 1.57 2.02 -11.51
C VAL A 216 1.16 3.35 -10.91
N THR A 217 -0.15 3.59 -10.74
CA THR A 217 -0.67 4.83 -10.14
C THR A 217 -0.05 5.07 -8.76
N GLU A 218 0.06 4.01 -7.93
CA GLU A 218 0.64 4.10 -6.60
C GLU A 218 2.14 4.41 -6.65
N LEU A 219 2.90 3.69 -7.50
CA LEU A 219 4.34 3.91 -7.69
C LEU A 219 4.66 5.31 -8.22
N GLU A 220 3.89 5.81 -9.17
CA GLU A 220 4.00 7.18 -9.69
C GLU A 220 3.75 8.21 -8.59
N SER A 221 2.75 7.97 -7.72
CA SER A 221 2.47 8.83 -6.57
C SER A 221 3.62 8.87 -5.55
N TYR A 222 4.42 7.80 -5.48
CA TYR A 222 5.62 7.70 -4.65
C TYR A 222 6.88 8.24 -5.33
N GLY A 223 6.78 8.69 -6.58
CA GLY A 223 7.88 9.28 -7.34
C GLY A 223 8.78 8.26 -8.03
N PHE A 224 8.35 7.01 -8.21
CA PHE A 224 9.10 6.04 -9.01
C PHE A 224 9.05 6.43 -10.49
N ARG A 225 10.20 6.34 -11.14
CA ARG A 225 10.39 6.68 -12.56
C ARG A 225 10.30 5.46 -13.47
N GLY A 226 10.33 4.26 -12.91
CA GLY A 226 10.23 3.03 -13.69
C GLY A 226 10.12 1.78 -12.83
N ILE A 227 9.72 0.70 -13.46
CA ILE A 227 9.69 -0.66 -12.92
C ILE A 227 10.81 -1.45 -13.60
N LEU A 228 11.65 -2.12 -12.82
CA LEU A 228 12.70 -3.02 -13.30
C LEU A 228 12.36 -4.45 -12.88
N ILE A 229 12.06 -5.30 -13.87
CA ILE A 229 11.56 -6.66 -13.67
C ILE A 229 12.67 -7.64 -14.01
N ASN A 230 12.97 -8.56 -13.09
CA ASN A 230 13.72 -9.77 -13.40
C ASN A 230 12.72 -10.89 -13.74
N ARG A 231 12.69 -11.31 -15.00
CA ARG A 231 11.77 -12.31 -15.55
C ARG A 231 11.98 -13.67 -14.91
N HIS A 232 13.22 -14.04 -14.60
CA HIS A 232 13.53 -15.33 -13.96
C HIS A 232 12.92 -15.48 -12.56
N GLY A 233 12.47 -14.37 -11.95
CA GLY A 233 11.77 -14.38 -10.67
C GLY A 233 10.30 -14.80 -10.73
N TYR A 234 9.79 -15.17 -11.91
CA TYR A 234 8.40 -15.56 -12.15
C TYR A 234 8.31 -16.92 -12.87
N GLU A 235 7.26 -17.68 -12.59
CA GLU A 235 7.01 -18.99 -13.22
C GLU A 235 6.86 -18.88 -14.75
N ASP A 236 6.18 -17.84 -15.21
CA ASP A 236 5.87 -17.58 -16.62
C ASP A 236 6.82 -16.56 -17.26
N ASN A 237 8.00 -16.33 -16.66
CA ASN A 237 8.95 -15.28 -17.07
C ASN A 237 8.32 -13.87 -17.11
N ALA A 238 7.36 -13.62 -16.21
CA ALA A 238 6.63 -12.36 -16.05
C ALA A 238 5.70 -12.00 -17.22
N ASN A 239 5.41 -12.92 -18.14
CA ASN A 239 4.60 -12.62 -19.33
C ASN A 239 3.21 -12.07 -18.98
N SER A 240 2.52 -12.68 -18.02
CA SER A 240 1.18 -12.24 -17.59
C SER A 240 1.22 -10.81 -17.04
N LEU A 241 2.24 -10.49 -16.22
CA LEU A 241 2.44 -9.15 -15.67
C LEU A 241 2.76 -8.12 -16.76
N LEU A 242 3.59 -8.47 -17.73
CA LEU A 242 3.95 -7.61 -18.85
C LEU A 242 2.75 -7.33 -19.76
N GLU A 243 1.90 -8.33 -20.01
CA GLU A 243 0.65 -8.17 -20.77
C GLU A 243 -0.35 -7.25 -20.04
N GLU A 244 -0.47 -7.38 -18.72
CA GLU A 244 -1.33 -6.53 -17.90
C GLU A 244 -0.84 -5.07 -17.88
N LEU A 245 0.48 -4.85 -17.71
CA LEU A 245 1.10 -3.52 -17.79
C LEU A 245 0.95 -2.91 -19.18
N ALA A 246 1.16 -3.68 -20.25
CA ALA A 246 0.97 -3.23 -21.62
C ALA A 246 -0.50 -2.84 -21.89
N SER A 247 -1.46 -3.60 -21.35
CA SER A 247 -2.89 -3.32 -21.43
C SER A 247 -3.27 -2.05 -20.65
N ALA A 248 -2.55 -1.74 -19.57
CA ALA A 248 -2.65 -0.48 -18.83
C ALA A 248 -1.93 0.70 -19.51
N GLY A 249 -1.28 0.49 -20.67
CA GLY A 249 -0.58 1.53 -21.43
C GLY A 249 0.90 1.68 -21.11
N HIS A 250 1.47 0.82 -20.27
CA HIS A 250 2.86 0.86 -19.84
C HIS A 250 3.66 -0.27 -20.51
N LYS A 251 4.36 0.06 -21.60
CA LYS A 251 5.13 -0.90 -22.40
C LYS A 251 6.62 -0.92 -22.01
N PRO A 252 7.31 -2.06 -22.18
CA PRO A 252 8.76 -2.12 -22.07
C PRO A 252 9.47 -1.14 -23.01
N THR A 253 10.54 -0.49 -22.53
CA THR A 253 11.44 0.32 -23.38
C THR A 253 12.87 -0.22 -23.42
N ILE A 254 13.28 -0.99 -22.42
CA ILE A 254 14.56 -1.69 -22.42
C ILE A 254 14.30 -3.14 -22.04
N GLU A 255 14.87 -4.05 -22.84
CA GLU A 255 14.90 -5.48 -22.59
C GLU A 255 16.36 -5.94 -22.75
N GLN A 256 16.88 -6.63 -21.75
CA GLN A 256 18.20 -7.27 -21.77
C GLN A 256 17.98 -8.78 -21.86
N GLY A 257 17.99 -9.30 -23.09
CA GLY A 257 17.78 -10.71 -23.36
C GLY A 257 16.45 -11.20 -22.80
N ASP A 258 16.47 -12.33 -22.10
CA ASP A 258 15.32 -12.93 -21.43
C ASP A 258 15.28 -12.67 -19.92
N GLU A 259 16.20 -11.88 -19.37
CA GLU A 259 16.32 -11.65 -17.92
C GLU A 259 15.65 -10.35 -17.47
N TRP A 260 16.11 -9.18 -17.93
CA TRP A 260 15.68 -7.89 -17.39
C TRP A 260 14.77 -7.12 -18.34
N VAL A 261 13.70 -6.55 -17.78
CA VAL A 261 12.76 -5.67 -18.49
C VAL A 261 12.56 -4.38 -17.71
N PHE A 262 12.67 -3.25 -18.39
CA PHE A 262 12.40 -1.94 -17.83
C PHE A 262 11.15 -1.31 -18.47
N ILE A 263 10.28 -0.79 -17.61
CA ILE A 263 9.05 -0.09 -17.99
C ILE A 263 9.08 1.32 -17.39
N PRO A 264 8.99 2.39 -18.20
CA PRO A 264 9.01 3.77 -17.71
C PRO A 264 7.67 4.16 -17.08
N LEU A 265 7.75 4.99 -16.04
CA LEU A 265 6.62 5.59 -15.33
C LEU A 265 6.71 7.12 -15.34
N ASN A 266 5.59 7.79 -15.07
CA ASN A 266 5.45 9.24 -14.98
C ASN A 266 5.28 9.68 -13.51
N PRO A 267 6.39 9.89 -12.77
CA PRO A 267 6.32 10.22 -11.35
C PRO A 267 5.60 11.54 -11.10
N SER A 268 4.84 11.57 -10.00
CA SER A 268 4.21 12.79 -9.51
C SER A 268 5.25 13.89 -9.25
N PRO A 269 4.98 15.16 -9.61
CA PRO A 269 5.84 16.28 -9.28
C PRO A 269 5.91 16.56 -7.77
N THR A 270 4.97 16.02 -6.99
CA THR A 270 4.93 16.12 -5.53
C THR A 270 4.84 14.73 -4.89
N PRO A 271 5.95 13.95 -4.90
CA PRO A 271 5.96 12.58 -4.41
C PRO A 271 5.54 12.49 -2.95
N LYS A 272 4.72 11.49 -2.63
CA LYS A 272 4.34 11.15 -1.26
C LYS A 272 5.18 9.97 -0.79
N LEU A 273 5.48 9.90 0.51
CA LEU A 273 6.12 8.71 1.05
C LEU A 273 5.18 7.51 0.94
N PRO A 274 5.71 6.29 0.64
CA PRO A 274 4.93 5.07 0.76
C PRO A 274 4.38 4.92 2.17
N HIS A 275 3.13 4.52 2.30
CA HIS A 275 2.52 4.31 3.60
C HIS A 275 1.47 3.22 3.55
N LEU A 276 1.83 2.09 4.15
CA LEU A 276 0.84 1.19 4.70
C LEU A 276 0.47 1.68 6.10
N PRO A 277 -0.82 1.94 6.37
CA PRO A 277 -1.27 2.37 7.67
C PRO A 277 -1.32 1.21 8.68
N TYR A 278 -0.87 0.01 8.32
CA TYR A 278 -0.85 -1.15 9.20
C TYR A 278 0.24 -2.18 8.88
N SER A 279 0.55 -3.05 9.85
CA SER A 279 1.39 -4.23 9.64
C SER A 279 1.02 -5.39 10.57
N PHE A 280 1.32 -6.60 10.10
CA PHE A 280 1.10 -7.85 10.82
C PHE A 280 2.45 -8.43 11.27
N PRO A 281 2.84 -8.27 12.56
CA PRO A 281 4.06 -8.87 13.12
C PRO A 281 3.93 -10.41 13.27
N ASP A 282 4.73 -11.03 14.15
CA ASP A 282 4.72 -12.49 14.35
C ASP A 282 3.32 -13.04 14.70
N LYS A 283 3.15 -14.37 14.50
CA LYS A 283 1.93 -15.17 14.74
C LYS A 283 0.83 -15.07 13.69
N TRP A 284 1.07 -14.32 12.61
CA TRP A 284 0.21 -14.31 11.43
C TRP A 284 0.78 -15.23 10.37
N PHE A 285 -0.07 -16.06 9.78
CA PHE A 285 0.25 -16.75 8.53
C PHE A 285 0.36 -15.75 7.38
N SER A 286 0.94 -16.21 6.28
CA SER A 286 1.05 -15.44 5.04
C SER A 286 -0.31 -14.93 4.58
N SER A 287 -0.30 -13.78 3.90
CA SER A 287 -1.51 -13.25 3.26
C SER A 287 -2.01 -14.21 2.20
N GLU A 288 -3.32 -14.39 2.16
CA GLU A 288 -4.06 -15.18 1.18
C GLU A 288 -5.07 -14.29 0.45
N GLY A 289 -5.58 -14.75 -0.68
CA GLY A 289 -6.61 -14.06 -1.46
C GLY A 289 -6.06 -13.24 -2.63
N THR A 290 -6.80 -12.22 -3.01
CA THR A 290 -6.48 -11.30 -4.12
C THR A 290 -6.18 -9.90 -3.57
N PRO A 291 -5.67 -8.96 -4.37
CA PRO A 291 -5.29 -7.63 -3.90
C PRO A 291 -6.48 -6.82 -3.35
N ASP A 292 -7.65 -7.01 -3.97
CA ASP A 292 -8.89 -6.35 -3.58
C ASP A 292 -9.69 -7.15 -2.51
N ASN A 293 -9.32 -8.42 -2.28
CA ASN A 293 -9.96 -9.28 -1.28
C ASN A 293 -8.95 -10.25 -0.66
N TRP A 294 -8.30 -9.85 0.42
CA TRP A 294 -7.23 -10.60 1.08
C TRP A 294 -7.54 -10.88 2.54
N TRP A 295 -6.94 -11.94 3.08
CA TRP A 295 -7.04 -12.30 4.49
C TRP A 295 -5.76 -12.88 5.06
N ARG A 296 -5.64 -12.85 6.39
CA ARG A 296 -4.57 -13.48 7.16
C ARG A 296 -5.14 -14.21 8.36
N TRP A 297 -4.63 -15.43 8.56
CA TRP A 297 -4.96 -16.24 9.72
C TRP A 297 -3.93 -16.07 10.84
N THR A 298 -4.37 -16.15 12.09
CA THR A 298 -3.50 -16.20 13.27
C THR A 298 -3.25 -17.64 13.69
N SER A 299 -2.04 -17.95 14.14
CA SER A 299 -1.67 -19.27 14.67
C SER A 299 -1.94 -19.44 16.18
N THR A 300 -2.39 -18.39 16.87
CA THR A 300 -2.56 -18.40 18.34
C THR A 300 -3.88 -17.76 18.78
N SER A 301 -4.32 -18.08 19.99
CA SER A 301 -5.53 -17.47 20.59
C SER A 301 -5.24 -16.17 21.35
N LYS A 302 -3.98 -15.81 21.60
CA LYS A 302 -3.63 -14.69 22.48
C LYS A 302 -2.57 -13.78 21.87
N ASN A 303 -2.76 -12.49 22.10
CA ASN A 303 -1.81 -11.44 21.72
C ASN A 303 -1.51 -11.47 20.22
N ASN A 304 -2.55 -11.55 19.38
CA ASN A 304 -2.42 -11.37 17.94
C ASN A 304 -2.41 -9.87 17.66
N ILE A 305 -1.22 -9.33 17.40
CA ILE A 305 -0.98 -7.89 17.31
C ILE A 305 -1.16 -7.42 15.87
N ILE A 306 -1.76 -6.25 15.68
CA ILE A 306 -1.75 -5.47 14.44
C ILE A 306 -1.21 -4.09 14.82
N HIS A 307 -0.12 -3.67 14.18
CA HIS A 307 0.34 -2.30 14.34
C HIS A 307 -0.46 -1.40 13.39
N LEU A 308 -0.96 -0.28 13.89
CA LEU A 308 -1.62 0.77 13.15
C LEU A 308 -0.71 2.00 13.14
N TYR A 309 -0.40 2.55 11.96
CA TYR A 309 0.51 3.67 11.80
C TYR A 309 -0.25 4.90 11.31
N THR A 310 -0.14 6.01 12.04
CA THR A 310 -0.78 7.28 11.71
C THR A 310 0.27 8.37 11.52
N ARG A 311 0.06 9.24 10.52
CA ARG A 311 0.98 10.36 10.23
C ARG A 311 0.73 11.59 11.09
N GLU A 312 -0.50 11.74 11.54
CA GLU A 312 -0.99 12.85 12.34
C GLU A 312 -1.91 12.31 13.42
N SER A 313 -2.02 13.05 14.52
CA SER A 313 -2.99 12.71 15.56
C SER A 313 -4.39 13.10 15.08
N GLY A 314 -5.37 12.23 15.25
CA GLY A 314 -6.75 12.54 14.88
C GLY A 314 -7.65 11.32 14.81
N ARG A 315 -8.89 11.55 14.36
CA ARG A 315 -9.86 10.48 14.13
C ARG A 315 -9.52 9.69 12.89
N HIS A 316 -9.49 8.38 13.05
CA HIS A 316 -9.28 7.42 11.97
C HIS A 316 -10.41 6.41 11.98
N HIS A 317 -10.80 5.99 10.78
CA HIS A 317 -11.76 4.92 10.59
C HIS A 317 -11.00 3.64 10.30
N LEU A 318 -11.13 2.68 11.20
CA LEU A 318 -10.59 1.33 11.06
C LEU A 318 -11.71 0.39 10.62
N THR A 319 -11.54 -0.24 9.47
CA THR A 319 -12.44 -1.28 8.98
C THR A 319 -11.69 -2.55 8.67
N PHE A 320 -12.29 -3.69 8.97
CA PHE A 320 -11.80 -5.01 8.55
C PHE A 320 -12.93 -6.03 8.73
N ASP A 321 -12.83 -7.17 8.06
CA ASP A 321 -13.69 -8.31 8.33
C ASP A 321 -12.96 -9.28 9.26
N ILE A 322 -13.68 -9.83 10.23
CA ILE A 322 -13.17 -10.85 11.14
C ILE A 322 -13.94 -12.16 10.94
N SER A 323 -13.23 -13.28 10.95
CA SER A 323 -13.87 -14.59 10.89
C SER A 323 -13.10 -15.64 11.70
N ALA A 324 -13.75 -16.77 11.96
CA ALA A 324 -13.16 -17.88 12.69
C ALA A 324 -13.71 -19.23 12.23
N VAL A 325 -12.97 -20.30 12.49
CA VAL A 325 -13.37 -21.69 12.14
C VAL A 325 -14.51 -22.20 13.04
N SER A 326 -14.63 -21.65 14.25
CA SER A 326 -15.65 -22.05 15.24
C SER A 326 -16.06 -20.89 16.12
N ALA A 327 -17.25 -21.01 16.72
CA ALA A 327 -17.85 -19.99 17.58
C ALA A 327 -16.92 -19.63 18.73
N ARG A 328 -16.76 -18.33 19.00
CA ARG A 328 -15.81 -17.80 19.99
C ARG A 328 -16.08 -16.33 20.30
N ASN A 329 -15.60 -15.90 21.47
CA ASN A 329 -15.52 -14.50 21.81
C ASN A 329 -14.14 -13.96 21.43
N ILE A 330 -14.10 -12.72 20.95
CA ILE A 330 -12.90 -12.04 20.51
C ILE A 330 -12.82 -10.72 21.25
N TYR A 331 -11.72 -10.52 21.98
CA TYR A 331 -11.46 -9.35 22.79
C TYR A 331 -10.48 -8.45 22.05
N LEU A 332 -10.89 -7.21 21.80
CA LEU A 332 -10.07 -6.19 21.16
C LEU A 332 -9.54 -5.25 22.23
N THR A 333 -8.24 -4.97 22.16
CA THR A 333 -7.63 -3.90 22.97
C THR A 333 -6.81 -2.98 22.09
N LEU A 334 -6.87 -1.67 22.33
CA LEU A 334 -6.03 -0.66 21.71
C LEU A 334 -5.04 -0.12 22.74
N ASP A 335 -3.74 -0.27 22.47
CA ASP A 335 -2.65 0.13 23.36
C ASP A 335 -2.83 -0.40 24.80
N GLY A 336 -3.31 -1.64 24.90
CA GLY A 336 -3.57 -2.34 26.16
C GLY A 336 -4.91 -2.00 26.84
N LYS A 337 -5.66 -1.03 26.33
CA LYS A 337 -6.99 -0.67 26.86
C LYS A 337 -8.09 -1.48 26.15
N PRO A 338 -9.09 -2.02 26.88
CA PRO A 338 -10.25 -2.67 26.26
C PRO A 338 -10.93 -1.73 25.26
N LEU A 339 -11.18 -2.24 24.04
CA LEU A 339 -11.82 -1.50 22.96
C LEU A 339 -13.21 -2.05 22.65
N ASP A 340 -13.32 -3.36 22.38
CA ASP A 340 -14.60 -4.00 22.05
C ASP A 340 -14.53 -5.51 22.33
N THR A 341 -15.69 -6.17 22.41
CA THR A 341 -15.83 -7.64 22.45
C THR A 341 -16.76 -8.10 21.34
N ILE A 342 -16.25 -8.93 20.45
CA ILE A 342 -16.99 -9.49 19.31
C ILE A 342 -17.36 -10.93 19.63
N ASN A 343 -18.64 -11.26 19.50
CA ASN A 343 -19.12 -12.63 19.57
C ASN A 343 -19.32 -13.18 18.15
N LEU A 344 -18.65 -14.30 17.84
CA LEU A 344 -18.92 -15.11 16.65
C LEU A 344 -19.67 -16.37 17.07
N SER A 345 -20.81 -16.63 16.45
CA SER A 345 -21.69 -17.77 16.77
C SER A 345 -21.64 -18.82 15.66
N THR A 346 -22.14 -20.02 15.92
CA THR A 346 -22.18 -21.09 14.91
C THR A 346 -23.00 -20.74 13.67
N SER A 347 -24.01 -19.89 13.82
CA SER A 347 -24.83 -19.36 12.71
C SER A 347 -24.20 -18.14 12.03
N ASN A 348 -23.18 -17.51 12.64
CA ASN A 348 -22.51 -16.35 12.08
C ASN A 348 -21.04 -16.28 12.52
N LEU A 349 -20.18 -16.93 11.74
CA LEU A 349 -18.73 -17.00 11.96
C LEU A 349 -17.95 -15.86 11.29
N HIS A 350 -18.63 -14.89 10.70
CA HIS A 350 -18.03 -13.78 9.96
C HIS A 350 -18.66 -12.46 10.39
N ARG A 351 -17.88 -11.42 10.60
CA ARG A 351 -18.40 -10.10 10.99
C ARG A 351 -17.58 -8.97 10.41
N ALA A 352 -18.26 -7.97 9.86
CA ALA A 352 -17.61 -6.72 9.48
C ALA A 352 -17.40 -5.84 10.73
N ILE A 353 -16.19 -5.31 10.86
CA ILE A 353 -15.78 -4.41 11.94
C ILE A 353 -15.56 -3.02 11.36
N SER A 354 -16.05 -2.02 12.08
CA SER A 354 -16.01 -0.61 11.72
C SER A 354 -15.94 0.20 13.00
N LEU A 355 -14.78 0.81 13.24
CA LEU A 355 -14.46 1.50 14.49
C LEU A 355 -13.89 2.88 14.15
N ILE A 356 -14.41 3.91 14.84
CA ILE A 356 -13.83 5.25 14.82
C ILE A 356 -12.89 5.37 16.01
N LEU A 357 -11.61 5.62 15.75
CA LEU A 357 -10.55 5.63 16.76
C LEU A 357 -9.86 6.99 16.77
N ASP A 358 -9.69 7.57 17.95
CA ASP A 358 -8.79 8.70 18.17
C ASP A 358 -7.37 8.17 18.36
N LEU A 359 -6.56 8.27 17.31
CA LEU A 359 -5.20 7.73 17.29
C LEU A 359 -4.17 8.87 17.38
N PRO A 360 -3.23 8.84 18.33
CA PRO A 360 -2.07 9.73 18.30
C PRO A 360 -1.19 9.41 17.08
N LYS A 361 -0.43 10.41 16.63
CA LYS A 361 0.61 10.24 15.60
C LYS A 361 1.60 9.14 16.00
N GLY A 362 1.87 8.23 15.06
CA GLY A 362 2.88 7.19 15.20
C GLY A 362 2.28 5.79 15.23
N LYS A 363 2.90 4.91 16.02
CA LYS A 363 2.53 3.49 16.14
C LYS A 363 1.50 3.30 17.25
N ASN A 364 0.37 2.71 16.91
CA ASN A 364 -0.69 2.27 17.81
C ASN A 364 -0.84 0.74 17.71
N ILE A 365 -1.22 0.07 18.78
CA ILE A 365 -1.23 -1.40 18.88
C ILE A 365 -2.66 -1.89 19.09
N LEU A 366 -3.24 -2.45 18.04
CA LEU A 366 -4.48 -3.22 18.14
C LEU A 366 -4.11 -4.68 18.46
N THR A 367 -4.70 -5.23 19.51
CA THR A 367 -4.51 -6.64 19.88
C THR A 367 -5.84 -7.38 19.85
N LEU A 368 -5.83 -8.54 19.21
CA LEU A 368 -6.96 -9.46 19.15
C LEU A 368 -6.61 -10.74 19.93
N SER A 369 -7.47 -11.09 20.88
CA SER A 369 -7.39 -12.37 21.62
C SER A 369 -8.74 -13.06 21.61
N THR A 370 -8.75 -14.38 21.77
CA THR A 370 -9.98 -15.18 21.78
C THR A 370 -9.95 -16.23 22.88
N ASP A 371 -11.14 -16.64 23.33
CA ASP A 371 -11.37 -17.62 24.39
C ASP A 371 -11.17 -19.08 23.93
N GLN A 372 -11.14 -19.35 22.62
CA GLN A 372 -10.95 -20.69 22.07
C GLN A 372 -9.53 -20.92 21.53
N PRO A 373 -8.97 -22.14 21.65
CA PRO A 373 -7.69 -22.48 21.03
C PRO A 373 -7.78 -22.50 19.49
N PRO A 374 -6.63 -22.40 18.79
CA PRO A 374 -6.58 -22.67 17.35
C PRO A 374 -7.06 -24.09 17.02
N THR A 375 -7.74 -24.24 15.89
CA THR A 375 -8.30 -25.52 15.40
C THR A 375 -7.75 -25.83 14.01
N ILE A 376 -7.55 -27.10 13.69
CA ILE A 376 -7.13 -27.55 12.35
C ILE A 376 -8.38 -27.92 11.55
N PRO A 377 -8.81 -27.11 10.57
CA PRO A 377 -9.97 -27.44 9.75
C PRO A 377 -9.67 -28.56 8.74
N ILE A 378 -10.73 -29.23 8.27
CA ILE A 378 -10.61 -30.26 7.24
C ILE A 378 -10.05 -29.63 5.96
N GLY A 379 -8.95 -30.18 5.44
CA GLY A 379 -8.30 -29.70 4.20
C GLY A 379 -7.22 -28.64 4.40
N ASP A 380 -6.96 -28.20 5.64
CA ASP A 380 -5.84 -27.34 5.99
C ASP A 380 -4.96 -28.03 7.04
N ASN A 381 -3.64 -27.92 6.91
CA ASN A 381 -2.70 -28.52 7.85
C ASN A 381 -2.29 -27.57 8.98
N ARG A 382 -2.77 -26.33 8.96
CA ARG A 382 -2.44 -25.27 9.92
C ARG A 382 -3.45 -25.25 11.06
N ALA A 383 -2.96 -24.94 12.25
CA ALA A 383 -3.82 -24.62 13.39
C ALA A 383 -4.27 -23.16 13.28
N LEU A 384 -5.53 -22.93 12.91
CA LEU A 384 -6.11 -21.62 12.62
C LEU A 384 -6.97 -21.12 13.79
N SER A 385 -6.81 -19.85 14.17
CA SER A 385 -7.57 -19.23 15.26
C SER A 385 -8.55 -18.15 14.75
N LEU A 386 -8.04 -16.94 14.47
CA LEU A 386 -8.80 -15.83 13.93
C LEU A 386 -8.32 -15.51 12.51
N CYS A 387 -9.22 -15.05 11.68
CA CYS A 387 -8.95 -14.50 10.36
C CYS A 387 -9.31 -13.02 10.35
N VAL A 388 -8.38 -12.18 9.88
CA VAL A 388 -8.64 -10.77 9.58
C VAL A 388 -8.49 -10.57 8.08
N ALA A 389 -9.49 -9.94 7.48
CA ALA A 389 -9.54 -9.67 6.05
C ALA A 389 -9.76 -8.19 5.78
N ASN A 390 -9.25 -7.72 4.63
CA ASN A 390 -9.55 -6.40 4.07
C ASN A 390 -9.35 -5.24 5.06
N LEU A 391 -8.30 -5.32 5.88
CA LEU A 391 -8.04 -4.28 6.88
C LEU A 391 -7.69 -2.96 6.19
N ASN A 392 -8.34 -1.90 6.63
CA ASN A 392 -8.12 -0.56 6.15
C ASN A 392 -8.17 0.43 7.31
N LEU A 393 -7.29 1.41 7.29
CA LEU A 393 -7.24 2.48 8.26
C LEU A 393 -7.08 3.79 7.49
N VAL A 394 -8.10 4.64 7.55
CA VAL A 394 -8.12 5.92 6.85
C VAL A 394 -8.31 7.06 7.84
N PRO A 395 -7.59 8.18 7.70
CA PRO A 395 -7.90 9.37 8.46
C PRO A 395 -9.30 9.84 8.06
N ILE A 396 -10.12 10.17 9.06
CA ILE A 396 -11.43 10.75 8.81
C ILE A 396 -11.21 12.21 8.41
N GLY A 397 -11.44 12.50 7.12
CA GLY A 397 -11.31 13.83 6.54
C GLY A 397 -12.44 14.77 6.98
N SER A 398 -12.80 15.73 6.11
CA SER A 398 -13.95 16.62 6.38
C SER A 398 -15.30 15.89 6.37
N LEU A 399 -15.38 14.72 5.75
CA LEU A 399 -16.59 13.93 5.58
C LEU A 399 -16.24 12.44 5.44
N SER A 400 -16.99 11.54 6.10
CA SER A 400 -16.88 10.09 5.89
C SER A 400 -18.24 9.38 6.04
N LEU A 401 -18.41 8.23 5.38
CA LEU A 401 -19.60 7.37 5.45
C LEU A 401 -19.16 5.95 5.78
N ASN A 402 -19.65 5.43 6.90
CA ASN A 402 -19.19 4.19 7.51
C ASN A 402 -20.38 3.27 7.80
N PHE A 403 -20.13 1.97 7.75
CA PHE A 403 -21.14 0.93 7.97
C PHE A 403 -21.02 0.36 9.38
N GLY A 404 -22.13 0.23 10.10
CA GLY A 404 -22.16 -0.38 11.43
C GLY A 404 -21.99 -1.91 11.42
N GLN A 405 -22.03 -2.52 12.60
CA GLN A 405 -21.71 -3.95 12.80
C GLN A 405 -22.75 -4.94 12.23
N ASN A 406 -23.95 -4.48 11.89
CA ASN A 406 -25.03 -5.33 11.37
C ASN A 406 -25.01 -5.49 9.85
N TRP A 407 -24.03 -4.87 9.18
CA TRP A 407 -23.77 -5.08 7.77
C TRP A 407 -22.84 -6.27 7.57
N PHE A 408 -23.14 -7.09 6.57
CA PHE A 408 -22.23 -8.13 6.10
C PHE A 408 -20.98 -7.52 5.44
N PRO A 409 -19.91 -8.32 5.28
CA PRO A 409 -18.72 -7.94 4.53
C PRO A 409 -19.04 -7.33 3.16
N ARG A 410 -18.15 -6.45 2.70
CA ARG A 410 -18.26 -5.82 1.38
C ARG A 410 -18.11 -6.89 0.30
N GLU A 411 -18.98 -6.83 -0.70
CA GLU A 411 -18.91 -7.62 -1.92
C GLU A 411 -18.70 -6.72 -3.13
N GLY A 412 -18.16 -7.27 -4.22
CA GLY A 412 -17.91 -6.56 -5.48
C GLY A 412 -16.49 -6.02 -5.62
N THR A 413 -16.31 -5.07 -6.55
CA THR A 413 -15.02 -4.45 -6.89
C THR A 413 -14.86 -3.07 -6.25
N ALA A 414 -13.72 -2.41 -6.46
CA ALA A 414 -13.48 -1.04 -5.96
C ALA A 414 -14.58 -0.05 -6.39
N ASP A 415 -14.99 -0.12 -7.67
CA ASP A 415 -15.91 0.83 -8.31
C ASP A 415 -17.37 0.35 -8.35
N ASN A 416 -17.59 -0.92 -8.01
CA ASN A 416 -18.93 -1.52 -8.00
C ASN A 416 -19.06 -2.50 -6.84
N TRP A 417 -19.50 -2.00 -5.69
CA TRP A 417 -19.57 -2.76 -4.45
C TRP A 417 -20.91 -2.60 -3.73
N TRP A 418 -21.25 -3.60 -2.92
CA TRP A 418 -22.42 -3.56 -2.05
C TRP A 418 -22.16 -4.21 -0.69
N ARG A 419 -23.03 -3.91 0.27
CA ARG A 419 -23.09 -4.56 1.58
C ARG A 419 -24.52 -4.98 1.87
N TRP A 420 -24.71 -6.25 2.20
CA TRP A 420 -25.99 -6.79 2.64
C TRP A 420 -26.22 -6.54 4.13
N THR A 421 -27.48 -6.56 4.54
CA THR A 421 -27.89 -6.76 5.94
C THR A 421 -29.01 -7.80 6.01
N GLY A 422 -29.12 -8.50 7.13
CA GLY A 422 -30.18 -9.49 7.40
C GLY A 422 -31.18 -9.07 8.46
N THR A 423 -30.92 -7.94 9.13
CA THR A 423 -31.67 -7.53 10.33
C THR A 423 -32.85 -6.63 9.98
N ILE A 424 -33.97 -6.77 10.73
CA ILE A 424 -35.14 -5.88 10.58
C ILE A 424 -34.77 -4.45 11.00
N THR A 425 -34.01 -4.31 12.08
CA THR A 425 -33.58 -3.02 12.65
C THR A 425 -32.11 -3.07 13.04
N GLY A 426 -31.45 -1.92 13.13
CA GLY A 426 -30.08 -1.86 13.65
C GLY A 426 -29.00 -1.73 12.57
N SER A 427 -29.37 -1.63 11.29
CA SER A 427 -28.39 -1.44 10.22
C SER A 427 -27.97 0.01 10.15
N GLU A 428 -26.87 0.36 10.81
CA GLU A 428 -26.42 1.75 10.96
C GLU A 428 -25.50 2.18 9.81
N LEU A 429 -25.72 3.40 9.31
CA LEU A 429 -24.72 4.20 8.61
C LEU A 429 -24.24 5.32 9.53
N SER A 430 -22.96 5.28 9.90
CA SER A 430 -22.32 6.32 10.72
C SER A 430 -21.59 7.30 9.78
N ILE A 431 -21.92 8.58 9.89
CA ILE A 431 -21.43 9.64 9.03
C ILE A 431 -20.73 10.68 9.89
N TYR A 432 -19.44 10.89 9.66
CA TYR A 432 -18.74 12.02 10.27
C TYR A 432 -18.79 13.23 9.34
N SER A 433 -19.09 14.40 9.88
CA SER A 433 -18.94 15.68 9.20
C SER A 433 -18.14 16.68 10.03
N LYS A 434 -17.16 17.34 9.41
CA LYS A 434 -16.36 18.41 10.05
C LYS A 434 -17.18 19.69 10.25
N GLU A 435 -18.19 19.92 9.42
CA GLU A 435 -19.06 21.09 9.44
C GLU A 435 -20.53 20.67 9.49
N ALA A 436 -21.38 21.46 10.14
CA ALA A 436 -22.82 21.26 10.06
C ALA A 436 -23.30 21.76 8.69
N GLY A 437 -24.25 21.05 8.07
CA GLY A 437 -24.69 21.43 6.73
C GLY A 437 -25.64 20.44 6.07
N LYS A 438 -26.00 20.71 4.83
CA LYS A 438 -26.73 19.77 3.98
C LYS A 438 -25.76 18.94 3.16
N TYR A 439 -26.02 17.64 3.09
CA TYR A 439 -25.21 16.66 2.39
C TYR A 439 -26.11 15.82 1.50
N GLN A 440 -25.66 15.50 0.30
CA GLN A 440 -26.36 14.57 -0.58
C GLN A 440 -25.83 13.16 -0.35
N LEU A 441 -26.71 12.24 0.02
CA LEU A 441 -26.43 10.80 -0.01
C LEU A 441 -26.91 10.24 -1.35
N THR A 442 -26.02 9.56 -2.07
CA THR A 442 -26.34 8.85 -3.31
C THR A 442 -25.95 7.37 -3.17
N ALA A 443 -26.82 6.47 -3.56
CA ALA A 443 -26.55 5.03 -3.56
C ALA A 443 -27.54 4.29 -4.48
N SER A 444 -27.36 3.00 -4.64
CA SER A 444 -28.42 2.08 -5.05
C SER A 444 -28.83 1.21 -3.87
N LEU A 445 -30.13 0.99 -3.70
CA LEU A 445 -30.68 0.05 -2.72
C LEU A 445 -31.28 -1.14 -3.48
N GLY A 446 -31.05 -2.36 -3.01
CA GLY A 446 -31.67 -3.54 -3.63
C GLY A 446 -32.13 -4.59 -2.65
N VAL A 447 -33.05 -5.43 -3.10
CA VAL A 447 -33.76 -6.43 -2.28
C VAL A 447 -33.95 -7.73 -3.07
N ILE A 448 -34.08 -8.86 -2.37
CA ILE A 448 -34.36 -10.18 -2.97
C ILE A 448 -35.83 -10.60 -2.89
N SER A 449 -36.66 -9.84 -2.18
CA SER A 449 -38.10 -10.08 -2.06
C SER A 449 -38.82 -8.75 -1.81
N PRO A 450 -40.13 -8.65 -2.11
CA PRO A 450 -40.91 -7.44 -1.87
C PRO A 450 -40.81 -7.00 -0.40
N ARG A 451 -40.49 -5.73 -0.17
CA ARG A 451 -40.30 -5.15 1.16
C ARG A 451 -40.20 -3.64 1.12
N GLN A 452 -40.28 -3.02 2.29
CA GLN A 452 -40.04 -1.60 2.50
C GLN A 452 -38.74 -1.41 3.27
N VAL A 453 -37.98 -0.39 2.91
CA VAL A 453 -36.76 0.02 3.62
C VAL A 453 -36.92 1.47 4.07
N TYR A 454 -36.66 1.71 5.35
CA TYR A 454 -36.83 2.99 6.01
C TYR A 454 -35.48 3.51 6.46
N PHE A 455 -35.18 4.77 6.13
CA PHE A 455 -34.04 5.52 6.62
C PHE A 455 -34.53 6.41 7.75
N MET A 456 -34.03 6.18 8.95
CA MET A 456 -34.43 6.86 10.17
C MET A 456 -33.26 7.63 10.77
N ARG A 457 -33.50 8.78 11.37
CA ARG A 457 -32.49 9.50 12.17
C ARG A 457 -33.14 10.13 13.38
N GLU A 458 -32.54 9.91 14.55
CA GLU A 458 -33.07 10.41 15.82
C GLU A 458 -34.56 10.04 16.04
N GLY A 459 -35.00 8.91 15.48
CA GLY A 459 -36.39 8.44 15.54
C GLY A 459 -37.32 8.97 14.45
N GLU A 460 -36.87 9.90 13.60
CA GLU A 460 -37.67 10.46 12.51
C GLU A 460 -37.39 9.77 11.17
N LEU A 461 -38.44 9.59 10.36
CA LEU A 461 -38.33 9.03 9.01
C LEU A 461 -37.76 10.08 8.04
N ILE A 462 -36.59 9.80 7.49
CA ILE A 462 -35.95 10.63 6.46
C ILE A 462 -36.45 10.24 5.07
N GLN A 463 -36.46 8.94 4.78
CA GLN A 463 -36.80 8.41 3.46
C GLN A 463 -37.38 7.00 3.57
N LYS A 464 -38.37 6.70 2.73
CA LYS A 464 -38.92 5.36 2.54
C LYS A 464 -38.69 4.93 1.09
N VAL A 465 -38.25 3.70 0.90
CA VAL A 465 -38.10 3.06 -0.41
C VAL A 465 -38.91 1.77 -0.41
N GLU A 466 -39.74 1.56 -1.42
CA GLU A 466 -40.68 0.45 -1.48
C GLU A 466 -40.42 -0.40 -2.74
N PHE A 467 -40.28 -1.70 -2.53
CA PHE A 467 -40.02 -2.67 -3.58
C PHE A 467 -41.21 -3.62 -3.69
N GLN A 468 -41.90 -3.60 -4.84
CA GLN A 468 -43.00 -4.53 -5.13
C GLN A 468 -42.48 -5.92 -5.58
N HIS A 469 -41.25 -5.99 -6.06
CA HIS A 469 -40.57 -7.19 -6.54
C HIS A 469 -39.08 -7.15 -6.18
N GLN A 470 -38.37 -8.25 -6.38
CA GLN A 470 -36.90 -8.25 -6.36
C GLN A 470 -36.35 -7.24 -7.36
N GLY A 471 -35.35 -6.46 -6.96
CA GLY A 471 -34.76 -5.44 -7.82
C GLY A 471 -33.82 -4.50 -7.09
N GLU A 472 -33.29 -3.54 -7.85
CA GLU A 472 -32.40 -2.47 -7.39
C GLU A 472 -33.00 -1.11 -7.82
N GLN A 473 -32.95 -0.12 -6.94
CA GLN A 473 -33.40 1.24 -7.19
C GLN A 473 -32.35 2.25 -6.74
N ALA A 474 -32.03 3.22 -7.60
CA ALA A 474 -31.19 4.35 -7.24
C ALA A 474 -31.89 5.25 -6.21
N ILE A 475 -31.15 5.68 -5.20
CA ILE A 475 -31.61 6.58 -4.15
C ILE A 475 -30.70 7.81 -4.09
N SER A 476 -31.33 8.96 -3.90
CA SER A 476 -30.64 10.25 -3.81
C SER A 476 -31.49 11.18 -2.95
N PHE A 477 -31.01 11.55 -1.77
CA PHE A 477 -31.71 12.50 -0.89
C PHE A 477 -30.75 13.30 -0.02
N THR A 478 -31.24 14.43 0.45
CA THR A 478 -30.47 15.39 1.24
C THR A 478 -30.60 15.10 2.74
N LEU A 479 -29.47 15.21 3.44
CA LEU A 479 -29.32 15.01 4.88
C LEU A 479 -28.82 16.31 5.53
N LYS A 480 -29.46 16.75 6.63
CA LYS A 480 -28.96 17.89 7.41
C LYS A 480 -28.02 17.42 8.53
N LEU A 481 -26.74 17.24 8.27
CA LEU A 481 -25.79 16.72 9.24
C LEU A 481 -25.39 17.77 10.29
N LYS A 482 -25.23 17.33 11.54
CA LYS A 482 -24.58 18.11 12.60
C LYS A 482 -23.07 18.00 12.42
N GLN A 483 -22.32 18.98 12.92
CA GLN A 483 -20.88 18.81 13.08
C GLN A 483 -20.61 17.64 14.04
N GLY A 484 -19.67 16.76 13.68
CA GLY A 484 -19.40 15.54 14.43
C GLY A 484 -20.02 14.30 13.80
N ASP A 485 -20.27 13.31 14.64
CA ASP A 485 -20.83 12.02 14.22
C ASP A 485 -22.36 12.12 14.09
N ASN A 486 -22.86 11.50 13.03
CA ASN A 486 -24.28 11.42 12.70
C ASN A 486 -24.61 9.96 12.40
N THR A 487 -25.75 9.49 12.87
CA THR A 487 -26.19 8.11 12.64
C THR A 487 -27.48 8.10 11.84
N ILE A 488 -27.53 7.28 10.79
CA ILE A 488 -28.74 6.94 10.07
C ILE A 488 -29.00 5.46 10.29
N LEU A 489 -30.16 5.15 10.85
CA LEU A 489 -30.60 3.78 11.07
C LEU A 489 -31.43 3.33 9.86
N LEU A 490 -31.05 2.23 9.25
CA LEU A 490 -31.85 1.56 8.24
C LEU A 490 -32.60 0.39 8.88
N SER A 491 -33.86 0.28 8.49
CA SER A 491 -34.73 -0.81 8.91
C SER A 491 -35.59 -1.28 7.74
N THR A 492 -36.13 -2.48 7.87
CA THR A 492 -37.06 -3.06 6.89
C THR A 492 -38.25 -3.68 7.61
N ASP A 493 -39.34 -3.90 6.91
CA ASP A 493 -40.59 -4.46 7.43
C ASP A 493 -40.58 -5.98 7.63
N GLN A 494 -39.57 -6.69 7.08
CA GLN A 494 -39.51 -8.15 7.08
C GLN A 494 -38.10 -8.68 7.34
N MET A 495 -37.99 -9.85 7.98
CA MET A 495 -36.69 -10.53 8.16
C MET A 495 -36.02 -10.87 6.82
N GLY A 496 -34.69 -11.01 6.86
CA GLY A 496 -33.93 -11.52 5.73
C GLY A 496 -34.26 -12.98 5.41
N LEU A 497 -34.22 -13.31 4.12
CA LEU A 497 -34.39 -14.68 3.62
C LEU A 497 -33.02 -15.28 3.29
N SER A 498 -32.86 -16.59 3.40
CA SER A 498 -31.63 -17.28 2.99
C SER A 498 -31.77 -17.79 1.56
N PRO A 499 -31.06 -17.22 0.57
CA PRO A 499 -31.07 -17.72 -0.80
C PRO A 499 -30.45 -19.12 -0.91
N VAL A 500 -30.79 -19.84 -1.97
CA VAL A 500 -30.16 -21.14 -2.28
C VAL A 500 -28.65 -20.95 -2.46
N GLY A 501 -27.85 -21.61 -1.62
CA GLY A 501 -26.38 -21.56 -1.67
C GLY A 501 -25.74 -20.42 -0.87
N ASP A 502 -26.53 -19.55 -0.23
CA ASP A 502 -26.01 -18.52 0.68
C ASP A 502 -26.55 -18.76 2.09
N PRO A 503 -25.68 -19.06 3.08
CA PRO A 503 -26.12 -19.36 4.45
C PRO A 503 -26.64 -18.12 5.20
N ARG A 504 -26.46 -16.91 4.66
CA ARG A 504 -26.83 -15.66 5.33
C ARG A 504 -28.32 -15.38 5.14
N HIS A 505 -28.93 -14.76 6.15
CA HIS A 505 -30.23 -14.13 5.99
C HIS A 505 -30.03 -12.77 5.32
N LEU A 506 -30.52 -12.59 4.10
CA LEU A 506 -30.37 -11.36 3.32
C LEU A 506 -31.71 -10.63 3.25
N ALA A 507 -31.73 -9.39 3.72
CA ALA A 507 -32.89 -8.53 3.68
C ALA A 507 -32.80 -7.54 2.52
N PHE A 508 -31.83 -6.62 2.59
CA PHE A 508 -31.55 -5.64 1.56
C PHE A 508 -30.04 -5.37 1.52
N TYR A 509 -29.58 -4.75 0.43
CA TYR A 509 -28.22 -4.23 0.32
C TYR A 509 -28.24 -2.77 -0.09
N ILE A 510 -27.17 -2.08 0.26
CA ILE A 510 -26.85 -0.77 -0.31
C ILE A 510 -25.56 -0.90 -1.12
N LYS A 511 -25.54 -0.24 -2.27
CA LYS A 511 -24.50 -0.36 -3.30
C LYS A 511 -23.98 1.02 -3.66
N ASN A 512 -22.65 1.12 -3.81
CA ASN A 512 -21.93 2.32 -4.19
C ASN A 512 -22.38 3.56 -3.40
N ALA A 513 -22.59 3.41 -2.09
CA ALA A 513 -23.05 4.51 -1.26
C ALA A 513 -21.98 5.59 -1.15
N GLN A 514 -22.37 6.83 -1.42
CA GLN A 514 -21.52 8.01 -1.39
C GLN A 514 -22.25 9.15 -0.68
N ILE A 515 -21.47 10.01 -0.04
CA ILE A 515 -21.97 11.23 0.57
C ILE A 515 -21.09 12.40 0.17
N ALA A 516 -21.72 13.52 -0.19
CA ALA A 516 -21.03 14.75 -0.57
C ALA A 516 -21.70 15.96 0.09
N ALA A 517 -20.93 16.99 0.42
CA ALA A 517 -21.50 18.26 0.87
C ALA A 517 -22.30 18.91 -0.27
N LEU A 518 -23.52 19.35 0.00
CA LEU A 518 -24.24 20.22 -0.92
C LEU A 518 -23.70 21.64 -0.78
N PRO A 519 -23.39 22.34 -1.88
CA PRO A 519 -23.07 23.76 -1.81
C PRO A 519 -24.20 24.53 -1.12
N PRO A 520 -23.91 25.53 -0.28
CA PRO A 520 -24.94 26.29 0.42
C PRO A 520 -25.85 27.04 -0.55
N GLN A 521 -25.35 27.40 -1.74
CA GLN A 521 -26.15 27.95 -2.84
C GLN A 521 -25.87 27.19 -4.14
N VAL A 522 -26.94 26.73 -4.81
CA VAL A 522 -26.86 26.16 -6.15
C VAL A 522 -27.34 27.20 -7.15
N VAL A 523 -26.48 27.58 -8.08
CA VAL A 523 -26.76 28.60 -9.09
C VAL A 523 -27.09 27.93 -10.41
N SER A 524 -28.20 28.33 -11.04
CA SER A 524 -28.59 27.91 -12.38
C SER A 524 -28.96 29.10 -13.25
N PHE A 525 -28.69 28.99 -14.54
CA PHE A 525 -29.00 29.99 -15.55
C PHE A 525 -30.21 29.50 -16.36
N ASP A 526 -31.15 30.41 -16.64
CA ASP A 526 -32.29 30.08 -17.49
C ASP A 526 -31.91 29.99 -18.99
N ASN A 527 -32.91 29.73 -19.83
CA ASN A 527 -32.72 29.56 -21.27
C ASN A 527 -32.40 30.87 -22.03
N ASN A 528 -32.41 32.02 -21.34
CA ASN A 528 -32.01 33.29 -21.95
C ASN A 528 -30.48 33.48 -21.93
N TRP A 529 -29.75 32.60 -21.25
CA TRP A 529 -28.29 32.55 -21.27
C TRP A 529 -27.78 31.52 -22.28
N PHE A 530 -26.72 31.88 -22.99
CA PHE A 530 -25.95 30.94 -23.79
C PHE A 530 -25.20 29.94 -22.89
N PRO A 531 -24.80 28.77 -23.44
CA PRO A 531 -24.01 27.78 -22.70
C PRO A 531 -22.73 28.36 -22.09
N LYS A 532 -22.29 27.77 -20.97
CA LYS A 532 -21.09 28.18 -20.24
C LYS A 532 -19.84 28.09 -21.11
N GLU A 533 -19.11 29.19 -21.20
CA GLU A 533 -17.79 29.27 -21.82
C GLU A 533 -16.69 29.30 -20.75
N ARG A 534 -15.45 28.94 -21.15
CA ARG A 534 -14.29 28.89 -20.24
C ARG A 534 -13.02 29.40 -20.92
N GLY A 535 -12.16 30.06 -20.14
CA GLY A 535 -10.81 30.48 -20.55
C GLY A 535 -9.90 30.63 -19.34
N GLY A 536 -8.88 29.78 -19.23
CA GLY A 536 -8.05 29.68 -18.03
C GLY A 536 -8.89 29.32 -16.79
N ASP A 537 -8.71 30.06 -15.71
CA ASP A 537 -9.49 29.90 -14.46
C ASP A 537 -10.87 30.59 -14.51
N ASN A 538 -11.19 31.30 -15.61
CA ASN A 538 -12.42 32.06 -15.74
C ASN A 538 -13.51 31.28 -16.48
N TRP A 539 -14.76 31.56 -16.13
CA TRP A 539 -15.94 31.11 -16.87
C TRP A 539 -16.99 32.21 -16.97
N TRP A 540 -17.78 32.20 -18.03
CA TRP A 540 -18.86 33.17 -18.24
C TRP A 540 -20.05 32.59 -18.99
N HIS A 541 -21.19 33.27 -18.88
CA HIS A 541 -22.38 33.07 -19.69
C HIS A 541 -22.73 34.38 -20.40
N TRP A 542 -22.89 34.33 -21.71
CA TRP A 542 -23.44 35.43 -22.49
C TRP A 542 -24.96 35.41 -22.46
N THR A 543 -25.60 36.57 -22.63
CA THR A 543 -27.01 36.65 -23.00
C THR A 543 -27.17 37.39 -24.32
N GLY A 544 -28.11 36.91 -25.14
CA GLY A 544 -28.59 37.57 -26.35
C GLY A 544 -29.99 38.17 -26.15
N LYS A 545 -30.37 38.46 -24.91
CA LYS A 545 -31.66 39.06 -24.56
C LYS A 545 -31.47 40.42 -23.94
N ARG A 546 -32.34 41.35 -24.34
CA ARG A 546 -32.41 42.69 -23.75
C ARG A 546 -33.00 42.68 -22.36
N THR A 547 -33.99 41.84 -22.09
CA THR A 547 -34.66 41.76 -20.78
C THR A 547 -34.88 40.32 -20.34
N GLY A 548 -34.97 40.12 -19.03
CA GLY A 548 -35.45 38.86 -18.44
C GLY A 548 -34.42 37.72 -18.36
N SER A 549 -33.12 38.00 -18.48
CA SER A 549 -32.08 36.99 -18.26
C SER A 549 -32.00 36.64 -16.78
N LYS A 550 -32.52 35.46 -16.40
CA LYS A 550 -32.66 35.04 -15.01
C LYS A 550 -31.54 34.09 -14.57
N VAL A 551 -30.96 34.36 -13.42
CA VAL A 551 -30.13 33.45 -12.64
C VAL A 551 -30.92 33.03 -11.42
N SER A 552 -31.16 31.73 -11.26
CA SER A 552 -31.85 31.17 -10.09
C SER A 552 -30.82 30.70 -9.07
N ILE A 553 -31.05 31.05 -7.81
CA ILE A 553 -30.19 30.69 -6.69
C ILE A 553 -31.03 29.88 -5.72
N ASP A 554 -30.84 28.56 -5.69
CA ASP A 554 -31.45 27.72 -4.67
C ASP A 554 -30.56 27.76 -3.42
N ASN A 555 -31.02 28.49 -2.41
CA ASN A 555 -30.31 28.64 -1.14
C ASN A 555 -30.68 27.50 -0.20
N HIS A 556 -29.74 26.58 -0.06
CA HIS A 556 -29.81 25.46 0.86
C HIS A 556 -29.31 25.82 2.27
N GLY A 557 -28.58 26.93 2.42
CA GLY A 557 -28.04 27.46 3.67
C GLY A 557 -29.07 28.16 4.57
N GLU A 558 -28.58 28.96 5.51
CA GLU A 558 -29.42 29.79 6.38
C GLU A 558 -30.01 30.98 5.61
N GLU A 559 -31.19 31.44 6.02
CA GLU A 559 -31.70 32.73 5.54
C GLU A 559 -30.81 33.84 6.10
N GLY A 560 -30.34 34.74 5.25
CA GLY A 560 -29.42 35.78 5.68
C GLY A 560 -28.93 36.67 4.54
N THR A 561 -28.02 37.57 4.88
CA THR A 561 -27.36 38.47 3.93
C THR A 561 -26.06 37.82 3.45
N TYR A 562 -25.95 37.65 2.15
CA TYR A 562 -24.77 37.15 1.45
C TYR A 562 -24.21 38.25 0.57
N GLU A 563 -22.96 38.15 0.16
CA GLU A 563 -22.36 39.04 -0.83
C GLU A 563 -22.28 38.29 -2.16
N LEU A 564 -22.90 38.84 -3.20
CA LEU A 564 -22.77 38.33 -4.57
C LEU A 564 -21.62 39.08 -5.24
N PHE A 565 -20.65 38.33 -5.76
CA PHE A 565 -19.55 38.84 -6.57
C PHE A 565 -19.61 38.26 -7.98
N ALA A 566 -19.57 39.11 -8.99
CA ALA A 566 -19.38 38.71 -10.38
C ALA A 566 -18.68 39.83 -11.18
N LEU A 567 -18.11 39.48 -12.32
CA LEU A 567 -17.77 40.46 -13.35
C LEU A 567 -18.89 40.47 -14.39
N VAL A 568 -19.45 41.63 -14.67
CA VAL A 568 -20.40 41.81 -15.77
C VAL A 568 -19.67 42.53 -16.88
N GLY A 569 -19.73 42.00 -18.10
CA GLY A 569 -19.09 42.62 -19.25
C GLY A 569 -20.06 42.92 -20.38
N ALA A 570 -19.77 43.99 -21.12
CA ALA A 570 -20.52 44.44 -22.28
C ALA A 570 -19.57 44.75 -23.44
N ILE A 571 -20.10 44.67 -24.67
CA ILE A 571 -19.30 44.82 -25.92
C ILE A 571 -19.42 46.20 -26.59
N ASN A 572 -20.27 47.07 -26.06
CA ASN A 572 -20.49 48.43 -26.53
C ASN A 572 -21.13 49.25 -25.40
N GLN A 573 -21.41 50.52 -25.68
CA GLN A 573 -22.08 51.39 -24.73
C GLN A 573 -23.47 50.85 -24.38
N ARG A 574 -23.73 50.59 -23.10
CA ARG A 574 -25.03 50.15 -22.58
C ARG A 574 -25.08 50.26 -21.05
N LYS A 575 -26.29 50.24 -20.53
CA LYS A 575 -26.62 50.11 -19.12
C LYS A 575 -27.17 48.72 -18.85
N VAL A 576 -26.76 48.10 -17.74
CA VAL A 576 -27.26 46.80 -17.27
C VAL A 576 -27.88 46.98 -15.89
N ASP A 577 -29.19 46.77 -15.80
CA ASP A 577 -29.95 46.79 -14.57
C ASP A 577 -29.94 45.39 -13.94
N VAL A 578 -29.61 45.33 -12.65
CA VAL A 578 -29.55 44.09 -11.88
C VAL A 578 -30.66 44.11 -10.85
N MET A 579 -31.65 43.24 -11.01
CA MET A 579 -32.77 43.07 -10.09
C MET A 579 -32.60 41.83 -9.22
N VAL A 580 -32.75 41.96 -7.91
CA VAL A 580 -32.73 40.87 -6.95
C VAL A 580 -34.14 40.70 -6.38
N ASN A 581 -34.73 39.53 -6.56
CA ASN A 581 -36.07 39.19 -6.04
C ASN A 581 -37.15 40.24 -6.36
N GLY A 582 -37.01 40.95 -7.49
CA GLY A 582 -37.94 41.98 -7.96
C GLY A 582 -37.59 43.42 -7.60
N GLU A 583 -36.52 43.66 -6.84
CA GLU A 583 -36.04 44.99 -6.47
C GLU A 583 -34.75 45.34 -7.21
N LEU A 584 -34.60 46.61 -7.64
CA LEU A 584 -33.38 47.08 -8.30
C LEU A 584 -32.23 47.14 -7.29
N ALA A 585 -31.19 46.33 -7.51
CA ALA A 585 -30.07 46.19 -6.60
C ALA A 585 -28.81 46.91 -7.08
N ALA A 586 -28.58 46.95 -8.39
CA ALA A 586 -27.43 47.62 -9.00
C ALA A 586 -27.74 48.07 -10.43
N ILE A 587 -26.99 49.08 -10.88
CA ILE A 587 -26.94 49.55 -12.26
C ILE A 587 -25.46 49.62 -12.64
N LEU A 588 -25.11 48.99 -13.76
CA LEU A 588 -23.77 49.05 -14.34
C LEU A 588 -23.84 49.81 -15.67
N GLU A 589 -23.02 50.85 -15.82
CA GLU A 589 -23.00 51.71 -17.01
C GLU A 589 -21.67 51.54 -17.74
N PHE A 590 -21.72 51.05 -18.97
CA PHE A 590 -20.57 50.83 -19.82
C PHE A 590 -20.56 51.92 -20.89
N ASP A 591 -19.52 52.77 -20.91
CA ASP A 591 -19.33 53.79 -21.97
C ASP A 591 -18.76 53.18 -23.26
N GLN A 592 -18.07 52.05 -23.13
CA GLN A 592 -17.45 51.29 -24.20
C GLN A 592 -17.36 49.80 -23.81
N ALA A 593 -16.85 48.95 -24.70
CA ALA A 593 -16.62 47.54 -24.39
C ALA A 593 -15.70 47.39 -23.15
N GLY A 594 -16.11 46.55 -22.20
CA GLY A 594 -15.37 46.37 -20.95
C GLY A 594 -16.08 45.49 -19.93
N GLU A 595 -15.40 45.24 -18.79
CA GLU A 595 -15.93 44.52 -17.63
C GLU A 595 -16.05 45.50 -16.44
N GLN A 596 -17.10 45.33 -15.63
CA GLN A 596 -17.27 46.01 -14.35
C GLN A 596 -17.56 44.97 -13.25
N GLU A 597 -17.09 45.27 -12.05
CA GLU A 597 -17.36 44.45 -10.88
C GLU A 597 -18.77 44.69 -10.35
N LEU A 598 -19.48 43.60 -10.12
CA LEU A 598 -20.76 43.56 -9.42
C LEU A 598 -20.52 42.95 -8.04
N SER A 599 -20.49 43.78 -7.01
CA SER A 599 -20.54 43.38 -5.60
C SER A 599 -21.82 43.94 -5.00
N ILE A 600 -22.78 43.09 -4.68
CA ILE A 600 -24.03 43.51 -4.05
C ILE A 600 -24.41 42.60 -2.88
N PRO A 601 -24.93 43.18 -1.78
CA PRO A 601 -25.53 42.38 -0.72
C PRO A 601 -26.84 41.77 -1.22
N LEU A 602 -26.98 40.47 -0.98
CA LEU A 602 -28.07 39.62 -1.44
C LEU A 602 -28.73 38.98 -0.23
N ARG A 603 -29.96 39.40 0.10
CA ARG A 603 -30.75 38.70 1.12
C ARG A 603 -31.37 37.45 0.51
N LEU A 604 -30.83 36.29 0.85
CA LEU A 604 -31.31 35.00 0.36
C LEU A 604 -32.30 34.39 1.36
N LYS A 605 -33.53 34.17 0.93
CA LYS A 605 -34.48 33.28 1.63
C LYS A 605 -34.05 31.84 1.45
N GLN A 606 -34.50 30.94 2.31
CA GLN A 606 -34.30 29.51 2.08
C GLN A 606 -35.11 29.06 0.84
N GLY A 607 -34.50 28.23 -0.02
CA GLY A 607 -35.09 27.81 -1.30
C GLY A 607 -34.77 28.76 -2.45
N ASN A 608 -35.66 28.83 -3.45
CA ASN A 608 -35.41 29.56 -4.69
C ASN A 608 -35.43 31.09 -4.51
N ASN A 609 -34.34 31.72 -4.95
CA ASN A 609 -34.19 33.16 -5.12
C ASN A 609 -33.86 33.46 -6.58
N SER A 610 -34.06 34.70 -7.02
CA SER A 610 -33.82 35.08 -8.42
C SER A 610 -33.07 36.39 -8.57
N LEU A 611 -32.10 36.39 -9.46
CA LEU A 611 -31.40 37.55 -9.99
C LEU A 611 -31.82 37.70 -11.45
N ILE A 612 -32.30 38.87 -11.84
CA ILE A 612 -32.70 39.17 -13.23
C ILE A 612 -31.85 40.32 -13.73
N LEU A 613 -31.18 40.12 -14.85
CA LEU A 613 -30.40 41.15 -15.52
C LEU A 613 -31.11 41.59 -16.81
N SER A 614 -31.15 42.89 -17.03
CA SER A 614 -31.70 43.52 -18.24
C SER A 614 -30.79 44.64 -18.71
N THR A 615 -30.86 45.02 -19.98
CA THR A 615 -30.08 46.11 -20.56
C THR A 615 -30.95 47.06 -21.38
N ASP A 616 -30.49 48.30 -21.56
CA ASP A 616 -31.20 49.36 -22.28
C ASP A 616 -31.06 49.26 -23.81
N GLN A 617 -30.03 48.58 -24.31
CA GLN A 617 -29.73 48.41 -25.74
C GLN A 617 -30.06 47.00 -26.24
N ASP A 618 -30.42 46.89 -27.53
CA ASP A 618 -30.60 45.57 -28.16
C ASP A 618 -29.25 44.82 -28.28
N PRO A 619 -29.26 43.48 -28.26
CA PRO A 619 -28.08 42.66 -28.53
C PRO A 619 -27.49 42.97 -29.91
N ILE A 620 -26.16 42.92 -30.04
CA ILE A 620 -25.46 43.16 -31.32
C ILE A 620 -24.54 42.00 -31.66
N GLN A 621 -24.27 41.80 -32.94
CA GLN A 621 -23.25 40.86 -33.37
C GLN A 621 -21.85 41.46 -33.18
N PRO A 622 -20.94 40.84 -32.41
CA PRO A 622 -19.68 41.47 -32.00
C PRO A 622 -18.63 41.51 -33.12
N ASP A 623 -18.54 40.46 -33.95
CA ASP A 623 -17.66 40.40 -35.12
C ASP A 623 -18.20 39.41 -36.19
N THR A 624 -17.48 39.25 -37.30
CA THR A 624 -17.89 38.36 -38.40
C THR A 624 -17.68 36.87 -38.11
N ARG A 625 -17.04 36.50 -37.00
CA ARG A 625 -16.73 35.12 -36.60
C ARG A 625 -17.72 34.58 -35.58
N ASP A 626 -18.25 35.43 -34.70
CA ASP A 626 -19.35 35.07 -33.80
C ASP A 626 -20.69 35.42 -34.44
N THR A 627 -21.50 34.41 -34.72
CA THR A 627 -22.82 34.57 -35.36
C THR A 627 -23.94 34.92 -34.39
N ARG A 628 -23.65 34.99 -33.08
CA ARG A 628 -24.64 35.29 -32.06
C ARG A 628 -24.82 36.79 -31.89
N GLU A 629 -26.04 37.22 -31.63
CA GLU A 629 -26.30 38.54 -31.09
C GLU A 629 -26.07 38.52 -29.57
N LEU A 630 -25.14 39.35 -29.11
CA LEU A 630 -24.69 39.40 -27.72
C LEU A 630 -25.04 40.75 -27.11
N ALA A 631 -25.54 40.71 -25.88
CA ALA A 631 -25.82 41.92 -25.10
C ALA A 631 -24.73 42.16 -24.06
N PHE A 632 -24.70 41.31 -23.05
CA PHE A 632 -23.72 41.32 -21.97
C PHE A 632 -23.45 39.89 -21.50
N TYR A 633 -22.46 39.73 -20.62
CA TYR A 633 -22.16 38.45 -19.98
C TYR A 633 -21.94 38.63 -18.49
N ILE A 634 -22.08 37.52 -17.77
CA ILE A 634 -21.69 37.42 -16.37
C ILE A 634 -20.59 36.37 -16.23
N LYS A 635 -19.55 36.71 -15.49
CA LYS A 635 -18.30 35.98 -15.37
C LYS A 635 -17.97 35.73 -13.90
N ASN A 636 -17.56 34.51 -13.59
CA ASN A 636 -17.14 34.07 -12.27
C ASN A 636 -18.11 34.44 -11.14
N LEU A 637 -19.42 34.26 -11.36
CA LEU A 637 -20.40 34.53 -10.30
C LEU A 637 -20.12 33.64 -9.09
N THR A 638 -19.98 34.28 -7.93
CA THR A 638 -19.79 33.64 -6.63
C THR A 638 -20.70 34.30 -5.59
N ILE A 639 -21.11 33.53 -4.59
CA ILE A 639 -21.92 34.00 -3.47
C ILE A 639 -21.15 33.62 -2.20
N LYS A 640 -20.88 34.58 -1.34
CA LYS A 640 -20.13 34.38 -0.08
C LYS A 640 -20.97 34.81 1.11
N SER A 641 -20.77 34.18 2.26
CA SER A 641 -21.35 34.66 3.51
C SER A 641 -20.69 35.98 3.92
N THR A 642 -21.47 36.95 4.37
CA THR A 642 -20.94 38.23 4.89
C THR A 642 -20.23 38.08 6.24
N VAL A 643 -20.39 36.93 6.92
CA VAL A 643 -19.77 36.64 8.23
C VAL A 643 -18.24 36.40 8.13
N ASP A 644 -17.72 36.06 6.94
CA ASP A 644 -16.29 35.78 6.75
C ASP A 644 -15.41 37.03 6.55
N ASN A 645 -15.99 38.21 6.34
CA ASN A 645 -15.23 39.44 6.07
C ASN A 645 -14.66 40.14 7.33
N GLU A 646 -14.99 39.68 8.55
CA GLU A 646 -14.40 40.22 9.79
C GLU A 646 -13.14 39.46 10.27
N LYS A 647 -12.68 38.44 9.53
CA LYS A 647 -11.52 37.61 9.93
C LYS A 647 -10.41 37.45 8.87
N GLN A 648 -10.30 38.36 7.91
CA GLN A 648 -9.13 38.43 7.03
C GLN A 648 -8.21 39.60 7.37
#